data_AF-A0A1I3A4P1-F1
#
_entry.id   AF-A0A1I3A4P1-F1
#
_cell.length_a   1.000
_cell.length_b   1.000
_cell.length_c   1.000
_cell.angle_alpha   90.00
_cell.angle_beta   90.00
_cell.angle_gamma   90.00
#
_symmetry.space_group_name_H-M   'P 1'
#
loop_
_entity.id
_entity.type
_entity.pdbx_description
1 polymer ?
#
loop_
_entity_poly.entity_id
_entity_poly.type
_entity_poly.pdbx_seq_one_letter_code
_entity_poly.pdbx_strand_id
1 'polypeptide(L)'
;MKHITTGSHPAAPWAAVEFVTTSKSPAGYHGTPISRLLARVIYRALFDEHLNTVTLLAVSGHHRERYLLRSRPTTHSTESTERLASIANDELPLDVGISIVEVDPAPLGNTPVPVHRLLTTRDHPVERARTSTPTPVEQLLEIAAGIRPHAIQLVVGRFESECVEVSLRIADFSPEVATHTAAGDAHYHQDAPDMTAPFDAFNLTTNRELIFDHGWELHTEPRVSGPPAPMVTHEHGATTKISTIASARTLSRTPTEYAALFSDHPPAAPLTSTYAQHGVLPWIRLDTELLPAFCGLREQTYHVSPWDTFGRAPPRITPQYTLRKPTPPAASPPPSAPIPTAAELEIESSFGRTALEWAREQGGNITDDHSSPFEEFTAVYPDRTHRCVIVTDPQFVRGDLIAVAADVHQSSTTDRLTVFTDATEVAARARHCLQQPFEITAAGTRLYERSTPLREDIATAVRERTANTEWTLTPDGVVVYHHKGNAVLSRSRDGSFSTLVSDFPRAYQQDDEILVRTAAGDNQLSYATRDAFFEACAFVRRPAVPTWLAAGLEFVTVLTQEASALREYQQQASWDCPQLPTRDQAAAADFFAIYTVSDSEKSLAVSAVEAEFVAWLRHQSEEPISGSFAHNLKSQFPGSLSDLHVDELPGRTWRYPFETSGG
;
A
#
# COMPACT_ATOMS: atom_id res chain seq x y z
N MET A 1 15.96 -7.20 -28.75
CA MET A 1 15.44 -7.23 -27.36
C MET A 1 14.34 -8.26 -27.30
N LYS A 2 14.59 -9.42 -26.68
CA LYS A 2 13.49 -10.36 -26.37
C LYS A 2 12.72 -9.74 -25.21
N HIS A 3 11.42 -9.51 -25.39
CA HIS A 3 10.52 -9.23 -24.30
C HIS A 3 10.66 -10.37 -23.27
N ILE A 4 11.22 -10.07 -22.11
CA ILE A 4 11.01 -10.90 -20.93
C ILE A 4 9.56 -10.62 -20.56
N THR A 5 8.68 -11.55 -20.92
CA THR A 5 7.32 -11.57 -20.37
C THR A 5 7.47 -11.67 -18.85
N THR A 6 7.25 -10.54 -18.17
CA THR A 6 6.90 -10.55 -16.75
C THR A 6 5.67 -11.42 -16.63
N GLY A 7 5.84 -12.65 -16.12
CA GLY A 7 4.75 -13.60 -15.97
C GLY A 7 3.62 -12.94 -15.20
N SER A 8 2.42 -12.91 -15.79
CA SER A 8 1.21 -12.49 -15.10
C SER A 8 0.88 -13.52 -14.02
N HIS A 9 0.76 -13.09 -12.78
CA HIS A 9 0.11 -13.87 -11.75
C HIS A 9 -1.42 -13.91 -12.01
N PRO A 10 -2.11 -15.03 -11.70
CA PRO A 10 -1.57 -16.23 -11.08
C PRO A 10 -0.83 -17.12 -12.08
N ALA A 11 0.29 -17.70 -11.64
CA ALA A 11 1.04 -18.66 -12.44
C ALA A 11 0.23 -19.94 -12.69
N ALA A 12 0.44 -20.59 -13.84
CA ALA A 12 -0.20 -21.85 -14.16
C ALA A 12 0.18 -22.95 -13.15
N PRO A 13 -0.70 -23.94 -12.89
CA PRO A 13 -0.37 -25.08 -12.02
C PRO A 13 0.90 -25.82 -12.46
N TRP A 14 1.66 -26.33 -11.49
CA TRP A 14 2.94 -27.02 -11.75
C TRP A 14 3.14 -28.24 -10.84
N ALA A 15 3.96 -29.19 -11.29
CA ALA A 15 4.29 -30.41 -10.55
C ALA A 15 5.48 -30.21 -9.61
N ALA A 16 5.46 -30.91 -8.47
CA ALA A 16 6.51 -30.85 -7.46
C ALA A 16 6.61 -32.16 -6.66
N VAL A 17 7.69 -32.32 -5.91
CA VAL A 17 7.83 -33.32 -4.85
C VAL A 17 7.56 -32.63 -3.51
N GLU A 18 6.50 -33.04 -2.81
CA GLU A 18 6.21 -32.60 -1.44
C GLU A 18 7.00 -33.44 -0.43
N PHE A 19 7.67 -32.76 0.51
CA PHE A 19 8.25 -33.37 1.70
C PHE A 19 7.38 -33.09 2.93
N VAL A 20 7.14 -34.12 3.72
CA VAL A 20 6.39 -34.04 4.98
C VAL A 20 7.25 -34.57 6.11
N THR A 21 7.65 -33.69 7.04
CA THR A 21 8.50 -34.04 8.19
C THR A 21 7.73 -34.03 9.51
N THR A 22 8.13 -34.92 10.43
CA THR A 22 7.68 -35.00 11.83
C THR A 22 8.79 -34.81 12.85
N SER A 23 10.03 -34.60 12.38
CA SER A 23 11.13 -34.47 13.31
C SER A 23 11.23 -33.01 13.76
N LYS A 24 10.86 -32.71 15.02
CA LYS A 24 11.72 -31.84 15.82
C LYS A 24 13.10 -32.47 15.70
N SER A 25 14.09 -31.82 15.06
CA SER A 25 15.48 -32.29 15.13
C SER A 25 15.77 -32.58 16.60
N PRO A 26 15.83 -33.85 17.03
CA PRO A 26 15.86 -34.14 18.45
C PRO A 26 17.16 -33.54 18.98
N ALA A 27 17.09 -32.81 20.09
CA ALA A 27 18.29 -32.50 20.85
C ALA A 27 18.96 -33.86 21.18
N GLY A 28 20.05 -34.19 20.47
CA GLY A 28 20.76 -35.46 20.62
C GLY A 28 20.54 -36.54 19.54
N TYR A 29 19.99 -36.23 18.35
CA TYR A 29 20.01 -37.21 17.24
C TYR A 29 21.44 -37.44 16.73
N HIS A 30 21.92 -38.68 16.83
CA HIS A 30 23.28 -39.09 16.41
C HIS A 30 23.40 -39.41 14.89
N GLY A 31 22.35 -39.16 14.10
CA GLY A 31 22.34 -39.39 12.65
C GLY A 31 22.82 -38.18 11.83
N THR A 32 23.02 -38.38 10.53
CA THR A 32 23.32 -37.29 9.58
C THR A 32 22.21 -36.24 9.61
N PRO A 33 22.51 -34.94 9.81
CA PRO A 33 21.50 -33.87 9.80
C PRO A 33 20.67 -33.85 8.52
N ILE A 34 19.36 -33.57 8.64
CA ILE A 34 18.44 -33.53 7.49
C ILE A 34 18.87 -32.51 6.43
N SER A 35 19.46 -31.39 6.86
CA SER A 35 20.03 -30.37 5.99
C SER A 35 21.12 -30.91 5.05
N ARG A 36 21.98 -31.81 5.54
CA ARG A 36 23.00 -32.48 4.72
C ARG A 36 22.40 -33.49 3.75
N LEU A 37 21.36 -34.22 4.16
CA LEU A 37 20.67 -35.17 3.29
C LEU A 37 19.93 -34.45 2.17
N LEU A 38 19.22 -33.36 2.48
CA LEU A 38 18.56 -32.51 1.49
C LEU A 38 19.57 -31.85 0.54
N ALA A 39 20.71 -31.35 1.05
CA ALA A 39 21.78 -30.83 0.21
C ALA A 39 22.32 -31.90 -0.76
N ARG A 40 22.41 -33.16 -0.31
CA ARG A 40 22.80 -34.28 -1.18
C ARG A 40 21.75 -34.60 -2.25
N VAL A 41 20.45 -34.53 -1.93
CA VAL A 41 19.38 -34.65 -2.94
C VAL A 41 19.57 -33.59 -4.04
N ILE A 42 19.79 -32.34 -3.65
CA ILE A 42 20.03 -31.22 -4.58
C ILE A 42 21.32 -31.44 -5.37
N TYR A 43 22.40 -31.86 -4.72
CA TYR A 43 23.67 -32.16 -5.37
C TYR A 43 23.52 -33.24 -6.45
N ARG A 44 22.93 -34.40 -6.11
CA ARG A 44 22.70 -35.50 -7.08
C ARG A 44 21.82 -35.05 -8.23
N ALA A 45 20.76 -34.29 -7.95
CA ALA A 45 19.91 -33.70 -8.97
C ALA A 45 20.69 -32.83 -9.97
N LEU A 46 21.58 -31.97 -9.48
CA LEU A 46 22.35 -31.06 -10.32
C LEU A 46 23.51 -31.74 -11.05
N PHE A 47 24.30 -32.56 -10.35
CA PHE A 47 25.56 -33.09 -10.85
C PHE A 47 25.41 -34.48 -11.49
N ASP A 48 24.65 -35.40 -10.89
CA ASP A 48 24.47 -36.77 -11.41
C ASP A 48 23.40 -36.81 -12.50
N GLU A 49 22.26 -36.16 -12.25
CA GLU A 49 21.11 -36.15 -13.17
C GLU A 49 21.11 -34.98 -14.14
N HIS A 50 22.11 -34.09 -14.03
CA HIS A 50 22.31 -32.93 -14.91
C HIS A 50 21.11 -31.99 -15.00
N LEU A 51 20.31 -31.87 -13.92
CA LEU A 51 19.29 -30.84 -13.83
C LEU A 51 19.96 -29.46 -13.73
N ASN A 52 19.46 -28.48 -14.47
CA ASN A 52 20.09 -27.15 -14.53
C ASN A 52 19.98 -26.39 -13.20
N THR A 53 18.79 -26.44 -12.60
CA THR A 53 18.46 -25.73 -11.37
C THR A 53 17.38 -26.49 -10.61
N VAL A 54 17.45 -26.44 -9.29
CA VAL A 54 16.46 -27.00 -8.35
C VAL A 54 15.90 -25.87 -7.50
N THR A 55 14.60 -25.89 -7.25
CA THR A 55 13.90 -24.92 -6.39
C THR A 55 13.25 -25.66 -5.24
N LEU A 56 13.55 -25.24 -4.01
CA LEU A 56 12.84 -25.63 -2.81
C LEU A 56 11.97 -24.45 -2.35
N LEU A 57 10.68 -24.69 -2.17
CA LEU A 57 9.73 -23.72 -1.65
C LEU A 57 9.20 -24.24 -0.30
N ALA A 58 9.39 -23.47 0.76
CA ALA A 58 8.68 -23.62 2.03
C ALA A 58 7.51 -22.61 2.04
N VAL A 59 6.31 -23.06 2.34
CA VAL A 59 5.14 -22.19 2.45
C VAL A 59 4.28 -22.60 3.63
N SER A 60 3.81 -21.60 4.37
CA SER A 60 2.81 -21.80 5.43
C SER A 60 1.58 -22.47 4.82
N GLY A 61 1.21 -23.68 5.26
CA GLY A 61 -0.06 -24.30 4.93
C GLY A 61 -1.12 -24.02 6.00
N HIS A 62 -2.32 -24.59 5.86
CA HIS A 62 -3.39 -24.42 6.86
C HIS A 62 -3.00 -24.96 8.25
N HIS A 63 -2.41 -26.16 8.34
CA HIS A 63 -2.12 -26.77 9.64
C HIS A 63 -0.65 -27.13 9.84
N ARG A 64 0.15 -26.97 8.78
CA ARG A 64 1.60 -27.24 8.81
C ARG A 64 2.31 -26.51 7.69
N GLU A 65 3.62 -26.36 7.85
CA GLU A 65 4.53 -25.95 6.79
C GLU A 65 4.55 -26.98 5.65
N ARG A 66 4.63 -26.52 4.41
CA ARG A 66 4.68 -27.35 3.20
C ARG A 66 5.99 -27.11 2.47
N TYR A 67 6.74 -28.18 2.20
CA TYR A 67 8.00 -28.13 1.48
C TYR A 67 7.84 -28.75 0.09
N LEU A 68 8.13 -27.98 -0.95
CA LEU A 68 7.91 -28.35 -2.35
C LEU A 68 9.23 -28.25 -3.11
N LEU A 69 9.72 -29.37 -3.64
CA LEU A 69 10.94 -29.44 -4.45
C LEU A 69 10.57 -29.62 -5.92
N ARG A 70 11.16 -28.80 -6.80
CA ARG A 70 11.00 -28.93 -8.26
C ARG A 70 12.27 -28.59 -8.99
N SER A 71 12.43 -29.10 -10.21
CA SER A 71 13.43 -28.62 -11.17
C SER A 71 12.79 -27.61 -12.12
N ARG A 72 13.59 -26.69 -12.67
CA ARG A 72 13.10 -25.82 -13.75
C ARG A 72 12.74 -26.67 -14.98
N PRO A 73 11.60 -26.44 -15.65
CA PRO A 73 11.21 -27.25 -16.79
C PRO A 73 12.23 -27.12 -17.93
N THR A 74 12.84 -28.24 -18.31
CA THR A 74 13.05 -28.52 -19.74
C THR A 74 11.74 -29.13 -20.27
N THR A 75 11.64 -29.44 -21.55
CA THR A 75 10.46 -30.03 -22.22
C THR A 75 9.89 -31.34 -21.60
N HIS A 76 10.38 -31.78 -20.43
CA HIS A 76 10.09 -33.03 -19.71
C HIS A 76 9.82 -32.80 -18.19
N SER A 77 8.84 -31.96 -17.83
CA SER A 77 8.55 -31.60 -16.42
C SER A 77 8.16 -32.80 -15.54
N THR A 78 7.45 -33.79 -16.08
CA THR A 78 7.04 -35.00 -15.35
C THR A 78 8.22 -35.90 -15.01
N GLU A 79 9.09 -36.20 -15.98
CA GLU A 79 10.25 -37.07 -15.79
C GLU A 79 11.25 -36.48 -14.79
N SER A 80 11.48 -35.17 -14.85
CA SER A 80 12.38 -34.49 -13.90
C SER A 80 11.84 -34.54 -12.46
N THR A 81 10.52 -34.44 -12.30
CA THR A 81 9.86 -34.55 -10.99
C THR A 81 9.93 -35.97 -10.44
N GLU A 82 9.74 -36.99 -11.28
CA GLU A 82 9.89 -38.40 -10.91
C GLU A 82 11.33 -38.73 -10.49
N ARG A 83 12.33 -38.22 -11.22
CA ARG A 83 13.75 -38.36 -10.87
C ARG A 83 14.06 -37.72 -9.51
N LEU A 84 13.59 -36.49 -9.28
CA LEU A 84 13.73 -35.82 -7.99
C LEU A 84 13.10 -36.63 -6.85
N ALA A 85 11.91 -37.19 -7.08
CA ALA A 85 11.23 -38.03 -6.10
C ALA A 85 12.02 -39.31 -5.80
N SER A 86 12.62 -39.94 -6.82
CA SER A 86 13.48 -41.11 -6.67
C SER A 86 14.73 -40.79 -5.85
N ILE A 87 15.46 -39.72 -6.19
CA ILE A 87 16.65 -39.28 -5.45
C ILE A 87 16.30 -38.98 -3.99
N ALA A 88 15.19 -38.26 -3.76
CA ALA A 88 14.72 -37.96 -2.42
C ALA A 88 14.38 -39.22 -1.62
N ASN A 89 13.76 -40.21 -2.26
CA ASN A 89 13.46 -41.49 -1.61
C ASN A 89 14.72 -42.28 -1.24
N ASP A 90 15.80 -42.17 -2.03
CA ASP A 90 17.06 -42.85 -1.73
C ASP A 90 17.85 -42.18 -0.59
N GLU A 91 17.82 -40.84 -0.50
CA GLU A 91 18.68 -40.08 0.42
C GLU A 91 17.99 -39.65 1.72
N LEU A 92 16.68 -39.35 1.70
CA LEU A 92 15.99 -38.83 2.88
C LEU A 92 15.58 -39.98 3.83
N PRO A 93 15.59 -39.74 5.16
CA PRO A 93 15.27 -40.79 6.12
C PRO A 93 13.79 -41.21 6.05
N LEU A 94 13.50 -42.41 6.54
CA LEU A 94 12.19 -43.08 6.39
C LEU A 94 11.02 -42.34 7.05
N ASP A 95 11.29 -41.43 7.97
CA ASP A 95 10.30 -40.59 8.65
C ASP A 95 9.82 -39.39 7.82
N VAL A 96 10.53 -39.03 6.74
CA VAL A 96 10.11 -37.99 5.80
C VAL A 96 9.17 -38.59 4.76
N GLY A 97 7.90 -38.16 4.76
CA GLY A 97 6.94 -38.49 3.71
C GLY A 97 7.30 -37.84 2.37
N ILE A 98 7.08 -38.57 1.26
CA ILE A 98 7.44 -38.13 -0.10
C ILE A 98 6.27 -38.40 -1.03
N SER A 99 5.76 -37.35 -1.68
CA SER A 99 4.68 -37.46 -2.68
C SER A 99 4.94 -36.53 -3.86
N ILE A 100 4.59 -36.97 -5.07
CA ILE A 100 4.47 -36.10 -6.24
C ILE A 100 3.10 -35.42 -6.17
N VAL A 101 3.09 -34.10 -6.33
CA VAL A 101 1.92 -33.24 -6.17
C VAL A 101 1.77 -32.29 -7.35
N GLU A 102 0.54 -31.88 -7.62
CA GLU A 102 0.24 -30.70 -8.43
C GLU A 102 0.00 -29.51 -7.49
N VAL A 103 0.56 -28.35 -7.83
CA VAL A 103 0.51 -27.12 -7.04
C VAL A 103 -0.18 -26.03 -7.86
N ASP A 104 -1.31 -25.56 -7.37
CA ASP A 104 -2.04 -24.40 -7.88
C ASP A 104 -1.78 -23.19 -6.95
N PRO A 105 -1.00 -22.18 -7.38
CA PRO A 105 -0.67 -21.01 -6.57
C PRO A 105 -1.74 -19.92 -6.63
N ALA A 106 -2.82 -20.06 -7.42
CA ALA A 106 -3.84 -19.03 -7.55
C ALA A 106 -4.45 -18.54 -6.22
N PRO A 107 -4.66 -19.38 -5.19
CA PRO A 107 -5.21 -18.92 -3.91
C PRO A 107 -4.32 -17.91 -3.15
N LEU A 108 -3.04 -17.79 -3.51
CA LEU A 108 -2.14 -16.81 -2.90
C LEU A 108 -2.49 -15.37 -3.26
N GLY A 109 -3.29 -15.15 -4.30
CA GLY A 109 -3.69 -13.82 -4.75
C GLY A 109 -2.67 -13.12 -5.64
N ASN A 110 -3.11 -12.03 -6.27
CA ASN A 110 -2.34 -11.30 -7.28
C ASN A 110 -1.71 -10.01 -6.75
N THR A 111 -2.20 -9.49 -5.64
CA THR A 111 -1.65 -8.29 -5.01
C THR A 111 -0.25 -8.62 -4.46
N PRO A 112 0.79 -7.85 -4.83
CA PRO A 112 2.13 -8.08 -4.34
C PRO A 112 2.22 -7.96 -2.82
N VAL A 113 3.10 -8.73 -2.19
CA VAL A 113 3.47 -8.58 -0.78
C VAL A 113 4.96 -8.28 -0.65
N PRO A 114 5.46 -7.81 0.50
CA PRO A 114 6.89 -7.60 0.70
C PRO A 114 7.68 -8.88 0.47
N VAL A 115 8.73 -8.75 -0.33
CA VAL A 115 9.69 -9.83 -0.54
C VAL A 115 11.08 -9.34 -0.19
N HIS A 116 11.72 -10.05 0.73
CA HIS A 116 13.13 -9.96 1.03
C HIS A 116 13.90 -10.88 0.10
N ARG A 117 14.82 -10.31 -0.67
CA ARG A 117 15.80 -11.01 -1.48
C ARG A 117 17.13 -10.94 -0.74
N LEU A 118 17.75 -12.08 -0.43
CA LEU A 118 19.12 -12.08 0.09
C LEU A 118 20.10 -11.68 -1.02
N LEU A 119 21.01 -10.78 -0.68
CA LEU A 119 21.99 -10.17 -1.57
C LEU A 119 23.40 -10.28 -0.96
N THR A 120 24.42 -10.32 -1.81
CA THR A 120 25.83 -10.32 -1.40
C THR A 120 26.65 -9.39 -2.27
N THR A 121 27.73 -8.83 -1.73
CA THR A 121 28.75 -8.10 -2.51
C THR A 121 29.83 -9.03 -3.07
N ARG A 122 29.83 -10.31 -2.68
CA ARG A 122 30.84 -11.30 -3.12
C ARG A 122 30.51 -11.86 -4.49
N ASP A 123 31.47 -11.78 -5.39
CA ASP A 123 31.41 -12.36 -6.73
C ASP A 123 32.14 -13.71 -6.86
N HIS A 124 32.74 -14.21 -5.79
CA HIS A 124 33.49 -15.46 -5.75
C HIS A 124 32.88 -16.45 -4.75
N PRO A 125 33.11 -17.76 -4.90
CA PRO A 125 32.58 -18.76 -3.99
C PRO A 125 33.04 -18.55 -2.55
N VAL A 126 32.13 -18.70 -1.60
CA VAL A 126 32.46 -18.82 -0.18
C VAL A 126 33.06 -20.20 0.05
N GLU A 127 34.34 -20.26 0.39
CA GLU A 127 35.05 -21.52 0.63
C GLU A 127 34.91 -22.01 2.08
N ARG A 128 34.71 -21.09 3.04
CA ARG A 128 34.61 -21.41 4.47
C ARG A 128 33.61 -20.51 5.16
N ALA A 129 32.67 -21.12 5.87
CA ALA A 129 31.77 -20.46 6.80
C ALA A 129 31.57 -21.33 8.04
N ARG A 130 31.43 -20.73 9.22
CA ARG A 130 31.01 -21.46 10.41
C ARG A 130 29.53 -21.77 10.27
N THR A 131 29.19 -23.03 10.03
CA THR A 131 27.80 -23.49 10.03
C THR A 131 27.40 -23.87 11.46
N SER A 132 26.31 -23.28 11.95
CA SER A 132 25.72 -23.59 13.25
C SER A 132 24.73 -24.76 13.14
N THR A 133 24.32 -25.31 14.28
CA THR A 133 23.13 -26.15 14.40
C THR A 133 22.21 -25.49 15.42
N PRO A 134 20.97 -25.10 15.07
CA PRO A 134 20.33 -25.21 13.74
C PRO A 134 21.06 -24.45 12.62
N THR A 135 20.91 -24.90 11.37
CA THR A 135 21.50 -24.24 10.19
C THR A 135 20.91 -22.83 9.99
N PRO A 136 21.58 -21.95 9.23
CA PRO A 136 21.02 -20.64 8.87
C PRO A 136 19.60 -20.70 8.31
N VAL A 137 19.31 -21.62 7.39
CA VAL A 137 17.93 -21.77 6.87
C VAL A 137 16.95 -22.33 7.90
N GLU A 138 17.38 -23.20 8.82
CA GLU A 138 16.50 -23.66 9.91
C GLU A 138 16.18 -22.54 10.91
N GLN A 139 17.12 -21.62 11.17
CA GLN A 139 16.89 -20.40 11.94
C GLN A 139 16.00 -19.42 11.17
N LEU A 140 16.20 -19.25 9.86
CA LEU A 140 15.32 -18.43 9.03
C LEU A 140 13.88 -18.97 9.06
N LEU A 141 13.69 -20.29 8.95
CA LEU A 141 12.36 -20.92 9.07
C LEU A 141 11.71 -20.65 10.44
N GLU A 142 12.51 -20.51 11.49
CA GLU A 142 12.02 -20.13 12.83
C GLU A 142 11.57 -18.66 12.89
N ILE A 143 12.38 -17.75 12.34
CA ILE A 143 12.03 -16.32 12.21
C ILE A 143 10.79 -16.16 11.33
N ALA A 144 10.73 -16.87 10.20
CA ALA A 144 9.60 -16.86 9.28
C ALA A 144 8.34 -17.42 9.94
N ALA A 145 8.46 -18.40 10.84
CA ALA A 145 7.33 -18.83 11.65
C ALA A 145 6.84 -17.74 12.62
N GLY A 146 7.50 -16.60 12.76
CA GLY A 146 6.95 -15.39 13.41
C GLY A 146 6.12 -14.52 12.46
N ILE A 147 6.49 -14.41 11.18
CA ILE A 147 5.75 -13.72 10.12
C ILE A 147 4.76 -14.67 9.46
N ARG A 148 3.55 -14.78 10.02
CA ARG A 148 2.53 -15.72 9.56
C ARG A 148 1.41 -14.98 8.81
N PRO A 149 1.14 -15.35 7.54
CA PRO A 149 1.82 -16.37 6.72
C PRO A 149 3.09 -15.90 6.01
N HIS A 150 3.88 -16.87 5.54
CA HIS A 150 5.06 -16.63 4.72
C HIS A 150 5.24 -17.64 3.58
N ALA A 151 6.16 -17.32 2.67
CA ALA A 151 6.76 -18.28 1.76
C ALA A 151 8.26 -18.00 1.59
N ILE A 152 9.09 -19.05 1.61
CA ILE A 152 10.54 -18.98 1.38
C ILE A 152 10.89 -19.79 0.15
N GLN A 153 11.52 -19.17 -0.84
CA GLN A 153 12.00 -19.83 -2.04
C GLN A 153 13.52 -19.84 -2.07
N LEU A 154 14.09 -21.03 -2.17
CA LEU A 154 15.50 -21.29 -2.40
C LEU A 154 15.67 -21.84 -3.82
N VAL A 155 16.46 -21.18 -4.65
CA VAL A 155 16.86 -21.67 -5.98
C VAL A 155 18.35 -22.00 -5.94
N VAL A 156 18.70 -23.21 -6.37
CA VAL A 156 20.09 -23.70 -6.44
C VAL A 156 20.41 -24.09 -7.87
N GLY A 157 21.53 -23.58 -8.39
CA GLY A 157 22.05 -23.89 -9.72
C GLY A 157 23.49 -24.36 -9.67
N ARG A 158 23.95 -25.00 -10.75
CA ARG A 158 25.36 -25.35 -10.93
C ARG A 158 26.19 -24.11 -11.20
N PHE A 159 27.32 -23.98 -10.53
CA PHE A 159 28.31 -22.95 -10.80
C PHE A 159 29.69 -23.59 -10.87
N GLU A 160 30.32 -23.59 -12.04
CA GLU A 160 31.61 -24.29 -12.25
C GLU A 160 31.53 -25.78 -11.85
N SER A 161 32.67 -26.48 -11.73
CA SER A 161 32.69 -27.94 -11.51
C SER A 161 32.42 -28.36 -10.07
N GLU A 162 32.76 -27.53 -9.08
CA GLU A 162 32.71 -27.88 -7.64
C GLU A 162 31.93 -26.86 -6.79
N CYS A 163 31.21 -25.94 -7.43
CA CYS A 163 30.47 -24.89 -6.74
C CYS A 163 28.99 -24.89 -7.15
N VAL A 164 28.20 -24.22 -6.33
CA VAL A 164 26.77 -23.97 -6.58
C VAL A 164 26.49 -22.49 -6.41
N GLU A 165 25.48 -22.00 -7.12
CA GLU A 165 24.92 -20.68 -6.91
C GLU A 165 23.55 -20.81 -6.25
N VAL A 166 23.34 -20.03 -5.20
CA VAL A 166 22.12 -20.06 -4.39
C VAL A 166 21.44 -18.69 -4.42
N SER A 167 20.11 -18.68 -4.54
CA SER A 167 19.30 -17.47 -4.52
C SER A 167 18.10 -17.68 -3.60
N LEU A 168 17.90 -16.79 -2.62
CA LEU A 168 16.88 -16.94 -1.59
C LEU A 168 15.91 -15.75 -1.59
N ARG A 169 14.61 -16.03 -1.45
CA ARG A 169 13.53 -15.04 -1.28
C ARG A 169 12.67 -15.40 -0.09
N ILE A 170 12.20 -14.41 0.66
CA ILE A 170 11.19 -14.55 1.72
C ILE A 170 10.06 -13.58 1.43
N ALA A 171 8.84 -14.08 1.29
CA ALA A 171 7.63 -13.28 1.19
C ALA A 171 6.86 -13.30 2.51
N ASP A 172 6.39 -12.12 2.91
CA ASP A 172 5.62 -11.89 4.12
C ASP A 172 4.17 -11.57 3.73
N PHE A 173 3.23 -12.43 4.09
CA PHE A 173 1.80 -12.29 3.80
C PHE A 173 1.01 -11.76 5.00
N SER A 174 1.68 -11.33 6.06
CA SER A 174 1.00 -10.89 7.28
C SER A 174 0.04 -9.72 6.98
N PRO A 175 -1.19 -9.73 7.51
CA PRO A 175 -2.22 -8.73 7.14
C PRO A 175 -1.89 -7.31 7.61
N GLU A 176 -1.00 -7.17 8.59
CA GLU A 176 -0.50 -5.89 9.11
C GLU A 176 0.53 -5.24 8.16
N VAL A 177 1.01 -6.00 7.15
CA VAL A 177 2.15 -5.65 6.32
C VAL A 177 1.67 -5.06 4.97
N ALA A 178 1.25 -3.79 5.00
CA ALA A 178 0.83 -3.07 3.80
C ALA A 178 1.94 -2.12 3.29
N THR A 179 2.75 -2.52 2.31
CA THR A 179 3.88 -1.69 1.80
C THR A 179 3.55 -0.88 0.54
N HIS A 180 2.29 -0.89 0.10
CA HIS A 180 1.85 -0.19 -1.10
C HIS A 180 1.78 1.34 -0.92
N THR A 181 1.88 1.82 0.32
CA THR A 181 1.94 3.24 0.68
C THR A 181 3.29 3.57 1.30
N ALA A 182 3.73 4.83 1.24
CA ALA A 182 4.97 5.26 1.90
C ALA A 182 4.93 5.04 3.42
N ALA A 183 3.79 5.35 4.06
CA ALA A 183 3.62 5.17 5.50
C ALA A 183 3.68 3.68 5.91
N GLY A 184 2.98 2.81 5.16
CA GLY A 184 2.99 1.39 5.47
C GLY A 184 4.32 0.70 5.14
N ASP A 185 5.06 1.20 4.14
CA ASP A 185 6.44 0.78 3.89
C ASP A 185 7.39 1.19 5.03
N ALA A 186 7.26 2.40 5.56
CA ALA A 186 8.04 2.86 6.70
C ALA A 186 7.75 2.06 7.98
N HIS A 187 6.47 1.75 8.24
CA HIS A 187 6.08 0.88 9.35
C HIS A 187 6.66 -0.53 9.20
N TYR A 188 6.63 -1.09 7.99
CA TYR A 188 7.25 -2.38 7.73
C TYR A 188 8.76 -2.38 8.00
N HIS A 189 9.48 -1.31 7.61
CA HIS A 189 10.91 -1.19 7.92
C HIS A 189 11.20 -1.11 9.43
N GLN A 190 10.26 -0.63 10.24
CA GLN A 190 10.41 -0.55 11.69
C GLN A 190 10.22 -1.90 12.38
N ASP A 191 9.25 -2.69 11.92
CA ASP A 191 8.78 -3.88 12.63
C ASP A 191 9.20 -5.22 11.97
N ALA A 192 9.71 -5.18 10.74
CA ALA A 192 10.14 -6.39 10.03
C ALA A 192 11.29 -7.10 10.78
N PRO A 193 11.23 -8.44 10.90
CA PRO A 193 12.35 -9.20 11.44
C PRO A 193 13.60 -9.09 10.55
N ASP A 194 14.77 -9.14 11.18
CA ASP A 194 16.05 -9.25 10.47
C ASP A 194 16.17 -10.64 9.81
N MET A 195 15.93 -10.66 8.50
CA MET A 195 16.00 -11.89 7.68
C MET A 195 17.45 -12.32 7.37
N THR A 196 18.44 -11.47 7.67
CA THR A 196 19.85 -11.72 7.37
C THR A 196 20.63 -12.26 8.56
N ALA A 197 20.19 -11.99 9.78
CA ALA A 197 20.83 -12.45 11.03
C ALA A 197 21.23 -13.95 11.02
N PRO A 198 20.42 -14.90 10.49
CA PRO A 198 20.84 -16.30 10.41
C PRO A 198 22.09 -16.54 9.54
N PHE A 199 22.39 -15.62 8.64
CA PHE A 199 23.42 -15.73 7.60
C PHE A 199 24.62 -14.78 7.82
N ASP A 200 24.84 -14.29 9.04
CA ASP A 200 25.97 -13.39 9.38
C ASP A 200 27.32 -13.87 8.82
N ALA A 201 27.59 -15.18 8.86
CA ALA A 201 28.83 -15.77 8.35
C ALA A 201 29.04 -15.55 6.84
N PHE A 202 27.97 -15.26 6.10
CA PHE A 202 27.96 -15.01 4.66
C PHE A 202 27.96 -13.52 4.31
N ASN A 203 27.82 -12.62 5.29
CA ASN A 203 27.78 -11.15 5.12
C ASN A 203 26.76 -10.74 4.05
N LEU A 204 25.50 -11.11 4.29
CA LEU A 204 24.39 -10.84 3.39
C LEU A 204 23.64 -9.58 3.81
N THR A 205 22.92 -8.98 2.85
CA THR A 205 21.96 -7.89 3.05
C THR A 205 20.65 -8.26 2.33
N THR A 206 19.60 -7.45 2.44
CA THR A 206 18.37 -7.60 1.64
C THR A 206 18.13 -6.44 0.68
N ASN A 207 17.32 -6.67 -0.36
CA ASN A 207 16.81 -5.58 -1.21
C ASN A 207 16.01 -4.51 -0.44
N ARG A 208 15.48 -4.85 0.73
CA ARG A 208 14.78 -3.89 1.59
C ARG A 208 15.77 -3.04 2.37
N GLU A 209 16.78 -3.64 2.98
CA GLU A 209 17.83 -2.91 3.72
C GLU A 209 18.77 -2.13 2.81
N LEU A 210 18.90 -2.54 1.54
CA LEU A 210 19.75 -1.89 0.54
C LEU A 210 19.52 -0.36 0.45
N ILE A 211 18.32 0.12 0.74
CA ILE A 211 18.05 1.57 0.71
C ILE A 211 18.90 2.33 1.73
N PHE A 212 19.18 1.75 2.90
CA PHE A 212 19.95 2.42 3.95
C PHE A 212 21.43 2.57 3.55
N ASP A 213 21.97 1.64 2.76
CA ASP A 213 23.30 1.77 2.14
C ASP A 213 23.36 2.89 1.08
N HIS A 214 22.20 3.42 0.66
CA HIS A 214 22.07 4.49 -0.33
C HIS A 214 21.58 5.81 0.28
N GLY A 215 21.78 6.02 1.58
CA GLY A 215 21.52 7.28 2.26
C GLY A 215 20.05 7.48 2.63
N TRP A 216 19.25 6.41 2.65
CA TRP A 216 17.94 6.43 3.30
C TRP A 216 18.09 6.20 4.80
N GLU A 217 17.16 6.75 5.58
CA GLU A 217 17.11 6.63 7.03
C GLU A 217 15.68 6.37 7.48
N LEU A 218 15.53 5.42 8.41
CA LEU A 218 14.31 5.22 9.16
C LEU A 218 14.35 6.11 10.41
N HIS A 219 13.32 6.92 10.60
CA HIS A 219 13.13 7.68 11.82
C HIS A 219 11.65 7.77 12.19
N THR A 220 11.38 8.31 13.37
CA THR A 220 10.02 8.55 13.86
C THR A 220 9.79 10.04 13.94
N GLU A 221 8.70 10.53 13.34
CA GLU A 221 8.32 11.95 13.35
C GLU A 221 7.33 12.23 14.50
N PRO A 222 7.75 12.94 15.57
CA PRO A 222 6.88 13.22 16.71
C PRO A 222 6.03 14.49 16.55
N ARG A 223 6.25 15.31 15.51
CA ARG A 223 5.59 16.62 15.35
C ARG A 223 4.23 16.56 14.67
N VAL A 224 3.85 15.40 14.11
CA VAL A 224 2.51 15.20 13.53
C VAL A 224 1.50 14.99 14.66
N SER A 225 0.28 15.51 14.50
CA SER A 225 -0.82 15.27 15.42
C SER A 225 -1.15 13.76 15.51
N GLY A 226 -1.10 13.19 16.71
CA GLY A 226 -1.41 11.78 16.95
C GLY A 226 -0.21 10.95 17.43
N PRO A 227 -0.22 9.62 17.27
CA PRO A 227 0.92 8.78 17.62
C PRO A 227 2.12 9.08 16.70
N PRO A 228 3.36 8.97 17.21
CA PRO A 228 4.56 9.19 16.40
C PRO A 228 4.55 8.29 15.15
N ALA A 229 4.77 8.89 13.98
CA ALA A 229 4.66 8.20 12.70
C ALA A 229 6.04 7.77 12.18
N PRO A 230 6.26 6.49 11.79
CA PRO A 230 7.49 6.09 11.14
C PRO A 230 7.59 6.71 9.74
N MET A 231 8.80 7.14 9.40
CA MET A 231 9.13 7.71 8.10
C MET A 231 10.45 7.14 7.59
N VAL A 232 10.48 6.88 6.28
CA VAL A 232 11.70 6.53 5.56
C VAL A 232 12.00 7.66 4.60
N THR A 233 13.01 8.45 4.93
CA THR A 233 13.44 9.59 4.12
C THR A 233 14.89 9.41 3.70
N HIS A 234 15.37 10.19 2.75
CA HIS A 234 16.79 10.19 2.43
C HIS A 234 17.53 11.41 2.97
N GLU A 235 18.81 11.22 3.29
CA GLU A 235 19.72 12.25 3.76
C GLU A 235 19.78 13.40 2.75
N HIS A 236 19.55 14.60 3.27
CA HIS A 236 19.64 15.81 2.48
C HIS A 236 21.10 16.04 2.02
N GLY A 237 21.30 16.18 0.71
CA GLY A 237 22.61 16.47 0.12
C GLY A 237 23.56 15.27 -0.01
N ALA A 238 23.06 14.04 0.10
CA ALA A 238 23.85 12.83 -0.15
C ALA A 238 24.54 12.88 -1.53
N THR A 239 25.86 12.65 -1.57
CA THR A 239 26.69 12.67 -2.79
C THR A 239 26.42 11.52 -3.77
N THR A 240 25.50 10.62 -3.43
CA THR A 240 25.14 9.46 -4.25
C THR A 240 24.46 9.92 -5.54
N LYS A 241 24.63 9.17 -6.65
CA LYS A 241 23.93 9.50 -7.91
C LYS A 241 22.42 9.39 -7.68
N ILE A 242 21.65 10.42 -8.01
CA ILE A 242 20.17 10.44 -7.85
C ILE A 242 19.52 9.19 -8.47
N SER A 243 20.04 8.73 -9.62
CA SER A 243 19.55 7.51 -10.28
C SER A 243 19.69 6.25 -9.43
N THR A 244 20.74 6.13 -8.62
CA THR A 244 20.93 4.98 -7.72
C THR A 244 20.02 5.08 -6.49
N ILE A 245 19.80 6.27 -5.93
CA ILE A 245 18.85 6.47 -4.82
C ILE A 245 17.44 6.02 -5.23
N ALA A 246 16.94 6.52 -6.37
CA ALA A 246 15.62 6.15 -6.89
C ALA A 246 15.52 4.66 -7.24
N SER A 247 16.61 4.08 -7.79
CA SER A 247 16.64 2.66 -8.10
C SER A 247 16.64 1.77 -6.85
N ALA A 248 17.37 2.13 -5.79
CA ALA A 248 17.35 1.40 -4.52
C ALA A 248 15.95 1.44 -3.88
N ARG A 249 15.32 2.63 -3.84
CA ARG A 249 13.94 2.78 -3.37
C ARG A 249 12.96 1.91 -4.16
N THR A 250 13.13 1.86 -5.48
CA THR A 250 12.34 0.99 -6.36
C THR A 250 12.57 -0.50 -6.06
N LEU A 251 13.82 -0.92 -5.80
CA LEU A 251 14.15 -2.31 -5.47
C LEU A 251 13.56 -2.78 -4.14
N SER A 252 13.49 -1.91 -3.13
CA SER A 252 12.81 -2.24 -1.86
C SER A 252 11.31 -2.48 -2.07
N ARG A 253 10.67 -1.71 -2.96
CA ARG A 253 9.20 -1.72 -3.17
C ARG A 253 8.73 -2.53 -4.39
N THR A 254 9.64 -3.17 -5.12
CA THR A 254 9.32 -3.77 -6.42
C THR A 254 8.45 -5.02 -6.28
N PRO A 255 7.34 -5.13 -7.05
CA PRO A 255 6.53 -6.34 -7.07
C PRO A 255 7.17 -7.48 -7.88
N THR A 256 8.28 -7.22 -8.59
CA THR A 256 8.91 -8.21 -9.47
C THR A 256 9.43 -9.44 -8.70
N GLU A 257 9.92 -9.27 -7.47
CA GLU A 257 10.38 -10.43 -6.68
C GLU A 257 9.21 -11.29 -6.20
N TYR A 258 8.04 -10.69 -5.90
CA TYR A 258 6.81 -11.43 -5.62
C TYR A 258 6.35 -12.23 -6.84
N ALA A 259 6.28 -11.60 -8.02
CA ALA A 259 5.87 -12.26 -9.25
C ALA A 259 6.77 -13.45 -9.64
N ALA A 260 8.05 -13.42 -9.24
CA ALA A 260 8.98 -14.51 -9.46
C ALA A 260 8.81 -15.71 -8.49
N LEU A 261 8.17 -15.50 -7.34
CA LEU A 261 8.14 -16.48 -6.26
C LEU A 261 7.34 -17.75 -6.60
N PHE A 262 6.25 -17.60 -7.34
CA PHE A 262 5.38 -18.73 -7.71
C PHE A 262 5.21 -18.93 -9.22
N SER A 263 5.99 -18.22 -10.04
CA SER A 263 6.06 -18.48 -11.48
C SER A 263 6.34 -19.97 -11.76
N ASP A 264 5.73 -20.49 -12.81
CA ASP A 264 5.98 -21.82 -13.36
C ASP A 264 7.44 -22.00 -13.80
N HIS A 265 8.05 -20.92 -14.29
CA HIS A 265 9.45 -20.81 -14.71
C HIS A 265 10.13 -19.67 -13.94
N PRO A 266 10.33 -19.81 -12.61
CA PRO A 266 10.79 -18.71 -11.78
C PRO A 266 12.12 -18.18 -12.33
N PRO A 267 12.20 -16.91 -12.76
CA PRO A 267 13.47 -16.32 -13.10
C PRO A 267 14.29 -16.34 -11.81
N ALA A 268 15.40 -17.08 -11.84
CA ALA A 268 16.16 -17.30 -10.62
C ALA A 268 16.66 -15.98 -10.01
N ALA A 269 16.94 -14.97 -10.85
CA ALA A 269 17.06 -13.57 -10.44
C ALA A 269 16.64 -12.56 -11.52
N PRO A 270 15.37 -12.08 -11.53
CA PRO A 270 14.84 -11.22 -12.59
C PRO A 270 15.46 -9.82 -12.61
N LEU A 271 16.00 -9.36 -11.47
CA LEU A 271 16.55 -8.02 -11.29
C LEU A 271 18.09 -8.01 -11.18
N THR A 272 18.77 -9.07 -11.63
CA THR A 272 20.25 -9.20 -11.53
C THR A 272 20.99 -7.97 -12.05
N SER A 273 20.61 -7.45 -13.21
CA SER A 273 21.24 -6.27 -13.79
C SER A 273 21.03 -5.01 -12.97
N THR A 274 19.90 -4.90 -12.28
CA THR A 274 19.57 -3.75 -11.44
C THR A 274 20.34 -3.83 -10.12
N TYR A 275 20.42 -5.02 -9.50
CA TYR A 275 21.25 -5.24 -8.31
C TYR A 275 22.74 -4.95 -8.58
N ALA A 276 23.25 -5.35 -9.74
CA ALA A 276 24.64 -5.09 -10.11
C ALA A 276 24.98 -3.59 -10.20
N GLN A 277 24.01 -2.72 -10.48
CA GLN A 277 24.21 -1.26 -10.46
C GLN A 277 24.51 -0.72 -9.06
N HIS A 278 24.08 -1.46 -8.03
CA HIS A 278 24.30 -1.16 -6.61
C HIS A 278 25.46 -1.97 -6.01
N GLY A 279 26.25 -2.67 -6.84
CA GLY A 279 27.40 -3.46 -6.38
C GLY A 279 27.02 -4.72 -5.60
N VAL A 280 25.77 -5.17 -5.71
CA VAL A 280 25.27 -6.37 -5.03
C VAL A 280 24.77 -7.40 -6.04
N LEU A 281 24.78 -8.66 -5.63
CA LEU A 281 24.43 -9.82 -6.43
C LEU A 281 23.33 -10.63 -5.71
N PRO A 282 22.30 -11.10 -6.44
CA PRO A 282 21.25 -11.96 -5.88
C PRO A 282 21.64 -13.44 -5.84
N TRP A 283 22.91 -13.75 -6.10
CA TRP A 283 23.47 -15.09 -6.20
C TRP A 283 24.62 -15.25 -5.25
N ILE A 284 24.44 -16.13 -4.28
CA ILE A 284 25.45 -16.49 -3.29
C ILE A 284 26.16 -17.73 -3.84
N ARG A 285 27.43 -17.57 -4.21
CA ARG A 285 28.26 -18.67 -4.72
C ARG A 285 28.88 -19.40 -3.55
N LEU A 286 28.79 -20.73 -3.54
CA LEU A 286 29.20 -21.57 -2.42
C LEU A 286 29.98 -22.76 -2.93
N ASP A 287 30.99 -23.17 -2.15
CA ASP A 287 31.45 -24.55 -2.21
C ASP A 287 30.30 -25.52 -1.90
N THR A 288 30.24 -26.64 -2.60
CA THR A 288 29.20 -27.67 -2.38
C THR A 288 29.13 -28.17 -0.94
N GLU A 289 30.22 -28.16 -0.18
CA GLU A 289 30.27 -28.52 1.24
C GLU A 289 29.48 -27.55 2.14
N LEU A 290 29.24 -26.31 1.69
CA LEU A 290 28.48 -25.28 2.41
C LEU A 290 26.99 -25.26 2.05
N LEU A 291 26.56 -25.97 1.00
CA LEU A 291 25.15 -26.08 0.62
C LEU A 291 24.21 -26.49 1.78
N PRO A 292 24.60 -27.36 2.74
CA PRO A 292 23.76 -27.68 3.90
C PRO A 292 23.36 -26.46 4.75
N ALA A 293 24.12 -25.36 4.73
CA ALA A 293 23.74 -24.14 5.45
C ALA A 293 22.44 -23.51 4.91
N PHE A 294 22.17 -23.73 3.62
CA PHE A 294 21.00 -23.24 2.89
C PHE A 294 19.90 -24.29 2.76
N CYS A 295 20.06 -25.45 3.38
CA CYS A 295 19.07 -26.53 3.37
C CYS A 295 18.52 -26.76 4.78
N GLY A 296 17.23 -27.02 4.88
CA GLY A 296 16.57 -27.30 6.15
C GLY A 296 15.15 -27.77 5.94
N LEU A 297 14.70 -28.69 6.81
CA LEU A 297 13.30 -29.09 6.95
C LEU A 297 12.96 -29.02 8.43
N ARG A 298 11.98 -28.21 8.80
CA ARG A 298 11.52 -28.05 10.19
C ARG A 298 10.08 -28.53 10.33
N GLU A 299 9.79 -29.29 11.38
CA GLU A 299 8.42 -29.55 11.79
C GLU A 299 7.81 -28.25 12.34
N GLN A 300 6.84 -27.70 11.61
CA GLN A 300 6.09 -26.54 12.03
C GLN A 300 4.60 -26.82 11.78
N THR A 301 3.83 -26.81 12.86
CA THR A 301 2.38 -27.03 12.86
C THR A 301 1.65 -25.79 13.37
N TYR A 302 0.41 -25.63 12.92
CA TYR A 302 -0.42 -24.46 13.20
C TYR A 302 -1.73 -24.92 13.85
N HIS A 303 -1.97 -24.47 15.09
CA HIS A 303 -3.22 -24.74 15.81
C HIS A 303 -4.41 -24.00 15.18
N VAL A 304 -4.17 -22.76 14.75
CA VAL A 304 -5.07 -21.93 13.95
C VAL A 304 -4.38 -21.69 12.62
N SER A 305 -5.12 -21.75 11.51
CA SER A 305 -4.48 -21.62 10.20
C SER A 305 -3.90 -20.21 10.07
N PRO A 306 -2.63 -20.06 9.65
CA PRO A 306 -2.04 -18.75 9.37
C PRO A 306 -2.84 -17.95 8.35
N TRP A 307 -3.69 -18.64 7.59
CA TRP A 307 -4.51 -18.12 6.50
C TRP A 307 -5.96 -17.84 6.89
N ASP A 308 -6.33 -18.13 8.13
CA ASP A 308 -7.64 -17.75 8.64
C ASP A 308 -7.66 -16.22 8.76
N THR A 309 -8.73 -15.56 8.30
CA THR A 309 -9.04 -14.11 8.41
C THR A 309 -8.68 -13.16 7.26
N PHE A 310 -8.22 -13.62 6.09
CA PHE A 310 -7.97 -12.71 4.95
C PHE A 310 -8.29 -13.35 3.59
N GLY A 311 -8.37 -12.53 2.52
CA GLY A 311 -8.82 -12.95 1.18
C GLY A 311 -7.88 -13.90 0.43
N ARG A 312 -6.77 -14.34 1.04
CA ARG A 312 -5.82 -15.28 0.44
C ARG A 312 -5.86 -16.61 1.16
N ALA A 313 -5.33 -17.63 0.51
CA ALA A 313 -5.19 -18.97 1.03
C ALA A 313 -3.84 -19.57 0.61
N PRO A 314 -3.35 -20.62 1.29
CA PRO A 314 -2.13 -21.29 0.86
C PRO A 314 -2.34 -21.95 -0.51
N PRO A 315 -1.26 -22.29 -1.24
CA PRO A 315 -1.38 -23.00 -2.50
C PRO A 315 -2.20 -24.28 -2.36
N ARG A 316 -3.05 -24.55 -3.35
CA ARG A 316 -3.76 -25.83 -3.43
C ARG A 316 -2.77 -26.89 -3.88
N ILE A 317 -2.54 -27.88 -3.03
CA ILE A 317 -1.59 -28.95 -3.27
C ILE A 317 -2.35 -30.27 -3.34
N THR A 318 -2.39 -30.86 -4.53
CA THR A 318 -3.15 -32.08 -4.83
C THR A 318 -2.18 -33.25 -5.03
N PRO A 319 -2.17 -34.27 -4.15
CA PRO A 319 -1.33 -35.46 -4.33
C PRO A 319 -1.70 -36.24 -5.58
N GLN A 320 -0.70 -36.52 -6.42
CA GLN A 320 -0.85 -37.34 -7.63
C GLN A 320 -0.35 -38.77 -7.39
N TYR A 321 0.79 -38.89 -6.70
CA TYR A 321 1.41 -40.18 -6.42
C TYR A 321 2.22 -40.14 -5.12
N THR A 322 2.02 -41.10 -4.22
CA THR A 322 2.76 -41.18 -2.94
C THR A 322 3.80 -42.29 -2.99
N LEU A 323 5.08 -41.93 -2.91
CA LEU A 323 6.20 -42.87 -2.83
C LEU A 323 6.38 -43.39 -1.41
N ARG A 324 6.34 -42.49 -0.43
CA ARG A 324 6.48 -42.81 1.00
C ARG A 324 5.38 -42.10 1.78
N LYS A 325 4.60 -42.88 2.52
CA LYS A 325 3.46 -42.33 3.28
C LYS A 325 3.94 -41.28 4.28
N PRO A 326 3.36 -40.07 4.27
CA PRO A 326 3.60 -39.11 5.33
C PRO A 326 3.04 -39.67 6.64
N THR A 327 3.86 -39.60 7.68
CA THR A 327 3.40 -39.72 9.06
C THR A 327 3.50 -38.28 9.59
N PRO A 328 2.42 -37.61 10.04
CA PRO A 328 1.01 -38.02 10.17
C PRO A 328 0.25 -37.86 8.82
N PRO A 329 -1.07 -38.18 8.73
CA PRO A 329 -1.82 -38.27 7.48
C PRO A 329 -1.70 -37.04 6.55
N ALA A 330 -2.07 -37.23 5.28
CA ALA A 330 -2.25 -36.16 4.31
C ALA A 330 -2.94 -34.96 4.97
N ALA A 331 -2.40 -33.75 4.72
CA ALA A 331 -3.01 -32.52 5.22
C ALA A 331 -4.51 -32.56 4.93
N SER A 332 -5.34 -32.08 5.87
CA SER A 332 -6.78 -31.93 5.66
C SER A 332 -7.00 -31.35 4.26
N PRO A 333 -7.97 -31.88 3.48
CA PRO A 333 -8.35 -31.24 2.23
C PRO A 333 -8.54 -29.74 2.51
N PRO A 334 -8.20 -28.86 1.54
CA PRO A 334 -8.43 -27.43 1.72
C PRO A 334 -9.83 -27.26 2.31
N PRO A 335 -10.04 -26.37 3.31
CA PRO A 335 -11.38 -26.07 3.75
C PRO A 335 -12.24 -25.88 2.51
N SER A 336 -13.41 -26.54 2.47
CA SER A 336 -14.39 -26.33 1.42
C SER A 336 -14.42 -24.83 1.14
N ALA A 337 -14.28 -24.46 -0.14
CA ALA A 337 -14.05 -23.10 -0.63
C ALA A 337 -14.55 -22.05 0.38
N PRO A 338 -13.73 -21.04 0.73
CA PRO A 338 -14.03 -20.11 1.82
C PRO A 338 -15.52 -19.83 1.84
N ILE A 339 -16.18 -20.14 2.98
CA ILE A 339 -17.60 -19.87 3.17
C ILE A 339 -17.80 -18.47 2.60
N PRO A 340 -18.62 -18.29 1.55
CA PRO A 340 -18.76 -17.00 0.92
C PRO A 340 -19.24 -16.04 2.00
N THR A 341 -18.30 -15.27 2.55
CA THR A 341 -18.62 -14.17 3.46
C THR A 341 -19.02 -12.94 2.65
N ALA A 342 -19.04 -13.08 1.33
CA ALA A 342 -19.86 -12.27 0.46
C ALA A 342 -21.34 -12.67 0.64
N ALA A 343 -22.03 -11.98 1.54
CA ALA A 343 -23.20 -11.30 1.00
C ALA A 343 -22.65 -10.49 -0.18
N GLU A 344 -23.07 -10.82 -1.40
CA GLU A 344 -22.64 -10.20 -2.63
C GLU A 344 -22.88 -8.69 -2.52
N LEU A 345 -21.86 -7.95 -2.08
CA LEU A 345 -21.79 -6.51 -2.25
C LEU A 345 -21.99 -6.27 -3.75
N GLU A 346 -23.02 -5.52 -4.11
CA GLU A 346 -23.38 -5.17 -5.49
C GLU A 346 -22.38 -4.13 -6.06
N ILE A 347 -21.10 -4.47 -6.06
CA ILE A 347 -20.04 -3.74 -6.77
C ILE A 347 -20.18 -4.09 -8.26
N GLU A 348 -20.97 -3.30 -8.97
CA GLU A 348 -21.31 -3.51 -10.37
C GLU A 348 -20.08 -3.35 -11.28
N SER A 349 -19.16 -2.42 -10.98
CA SER A 349 -18.08 -2.08 -11.90
C SER A 349 -16.93 -3.09 -11.88
N SER A 350 -16.29 -3.29 -13.04
CA SER A 350 -15.13 -4.20 -13.14
C SER A 350 -13.94 -3.72 -12.33
N PHE A 351 -13.73 -2.40 -12.28
CA PHE A 351 -12.66 -1.81 -11.49
C PHE A 351 -12.99 -1.85 -9.99
N GLY A 352 -14.25 -1.61 -9.61
CA GLY A 352 -14.70 -1.77 -8.23
C GLY A 352 -14.46 -3.19 -7.72
N ARG A 353 -14.75 -4.22 -8.53
CA ARG A 353 -14.43 -5.61 -8.18
C ARG A 353 -12.93 -5.84 -7.99
N THR A 354 -12.09 -5.18 -8.79
CA THR A 354 -10.63 -5.22 -8.63
C THR A 354 -10.19 -4.57 -7.30
N ALA A 355 -10.77 -3.42 -6.94
CA ALA A 355 -10.51 -2.75 -5.67
C ALA A 355 -10.96 -3.59 -4.46
N LEU A 356 -12.12 -4.22 -4.57
CA LEU A 356 -12.68 -5.12 -3.56
C LEU A 356 -11.78 -6.35 -3.34
N GLU A 357 -11.34 -6.99 -4.42
CA GLU A 357 -10.40 -8.12 -4.37
C GLU A 357 -9.06 -7.71 -3.78
N TRP A 358 -8.53 -6.55 -4.19
CA TRP A 358 -7.31 -5.99 -3.61
C TRP A 358 -7.43 -5.78 -2.10
N ALA A 359 -8.53 -5.17 -1.62
CA ALA A 359 -8.73 -4.92 -0.19
C ALA A 359 -8.81 -6.24 0.61
N ARG A 360 -9.48 -7.26 0.07
CA ARG A 360 -9.54 -8.60 0.67
C ARG A 360 -8.18 -9.27 0.72
N GLU A 361 -7.41 -9.20 -0.37
CA GLU A 361 -6.06 -9.75 -0.43
C GLU A 361 -5.08 -9.05 0.52
N GLN A 362 -5.37 -7.81 0.93
CA GLN A 362 -4.65 -7.08 1.98
C GLN A 362 -5.17 -7.40 3.40
N GLY A 363 -6.14 -8.28 3.56
CA GLY A 363 -6.69 -8.66 4.86
C GLY A 363 -7.90 -7.85 5.34
N GLY A 364 -8.50 -7.04 4.46
CA GLY A 364 -9.72 -6.31 4.77
C GLY A 364 -10.94 -7.24 4.81
N ASN A 365 -11.62 -7.29 5.95
CA ASN A 365 -12.97 -7.85 6.04
C ASN A 365 -13.97 -6.82 5.50
N ILE A 366 -14.73 -7.19 4.47
CA ILE A 366 -15.54 -6.22 3.74
C ILE A 366 -16.97 -6.18 4.27
N THR A 367 -17.45 -4.96 4.52
CA THR A 367 -18.82 -4.65 4.90
C THR A 367 -19.39 -3.58 3.97
N ASP A 368 -20.71 -3.54 3.86
CA ASP A 368 -21.43 -2.55 3.06
C ASP A 368 -21.81 -1.33 3.90
N ASP A 369 -21.77 -0.16 3.28
CA ASP A 369 -22.36 1.07 3.77
C ASP A 369 -23.04 1.77 2.59
N HIS A 370 -24.35 1.95 2.67
CA HIS A 370 -25.20 2.36 1.54
C HIS A 370 -25.40 3.88 1.44
N SER A 371 -24.41 4.71 1.79
CA SER A 371 -24.64 6.16 1.98
C SER A 371 -23.86 7.11 1.04
N SER A 372 -23.06 6.61 0.11
CA SER A 372 -22.23 7.45 -0.78
C SER A 372 -22.79 7.68 -2.19
N PRO A 373 -22.46 8.82 -2.83
CA PRO A 373 -22.71 9.05 -4.26
C PRO A 373 -21.78 8.26 -5.19
N PHE A 374 -20.78 7.57 -4.64
CA PHE A 374 -19.86 6.70 -5.36
C PHE A 374 -20.17 5.22 -5.10
N GLU A 375 -19.67 4.36 -5.97
CA GLU A 375 -19.51 2.94 -5.63
C GLU A 375 -18.48 2.83 -4.49
N GLU A 376 -18.86 2.21 -3.38
CA GLU A 376 -18.04 2.17 -2.16
C GLU A 376 -18.19 0.86 -1.39
N PHE A 377 -17.28 0.63 -0.45
CA PHE A 377 -17.36 -0.44 0.55
C PHE A 377 -16.53 -0.06 1.78
N THR A 378 -16.74 -0.73 2.91
CA THR A 378 -15.90 -0.57 4.11
C THR A 378 -15.01 -1.80 4.29
N ALA A 379 -13.70 -1.58 4.40
CA ALA A 379 -12.72 -2.63 4.69
C ALA A 379 -12.21 -2.50 6.12
N VAL A 380 -12.47 -3.53 6.95
CA VAL A 380 -12.02 -3.60 8.34
C VAL A 380 -10.78 -4.49 8.44
N TYR A 381 -9.65 -3.89 8.80
CA TYR A 381 -8.38 -4.56 9.09
C TYR A 381 -8.22 -4.74 10.60
N PRO A 382 -7.25 -5.55 11.07
CA PRO A 382 -7.05 -5.78 12.52
C PRO A 382 -6.82 -4.50 13.34
N ASP A 383 -6.16 -3.50 12.75
CA ASP A 383 -5.70 -2.26 13.41
C ASP A 383 -6.47 -1.01 12.97
N ARG A 384 -7.27 -1.09 11.90
CA ARG A 384 -7.88 0.08 11.25
C ARG A 384 -9.08 -0.25 10.38
N THR A 385 -9.98 0.71 10.24
CA THR A 385 -11.15 0.65 9.37
C THR A 385 -11.03 1.68 8.25
N HIS A 386 -11.13 1.21 7.01
CA HIS A 386 -11.06 2.04 5.81
C HIS A 386 -12.43 2.15 5.16
N ARG A 387 -12.88 3.37 4.88
CA ARG A 387 -13.92 3.61 3.87
C ARG A 387 -13.25 3.63 2.50
N CYS A 388 -13.71 2.82 1.57
CA CYS A 388 -13.12 2.62 0.26
C CYS A 388 -14.05 3.15 -0.82
N VAL A 389 -13.59 4.11 -1.62
CA VAL A 389 -14.39 4.77 -2.65
C VAL A 389 -13.77 4.55 -4.03
N ILE A 390 -14.60 4.23 -5.02
CA ILE A 390 -14.18 3.98 -6.39
C ILE A 390 -14.48 5.22 -7.24
N VAL A 391 -13.44 5.80 -7.85
CA VAL A 391 -13.55 7.03 -8.66
C VAL A 391 -12.89 6.80 -10.02
N THR A 392 -13.70 6.69 -11.06
CA THR A 392 -13.25 6.45 -12.45
C THR A 392 -13.64 7.56 -13.42
N ASP A 393 -14.65 8.39 -13.08
CA ASP A 393 -15.06 9.51 -13.93
C ASP A 393 -14.06 10.69 -13.80
N PRO A 394 -13.34 11.10 -14.86
CA PRO A 394 -12.44 12.26 -14.80
C PRO A 394 -13.15 13.58 -14.48
N GLN A 395 -14.48 13.64 -14.63
CA GLN A 395 -15.33 14.78 -14.29
C GLN A 395 -16.12 14.60 -12.99
N PHE A 396 -15.76 13.62 -12.14
CA PHE A 396 -16.41 13.41 -10.84
C PHE A 396 -16.59 14.71 -10.07
N VAL A 397 -17.67 14.81 -9.28
CA VAL A 397 -17.97 16.04 -8.53
C VAL A 397 -17.03 16.13 -7.31
N ARG A 398 -16.08 17.07 -7.37
CA ARG A 398 -15.07 17.26 -6.29
C ARG A 398 -15.68 17.43 -4.91
N GLY A 399 -16.80 18.16 -4.83
CA GLY A 399 -17.49 18.39 -3.56
C GLY A 399 -18.03 17.10 -2.92
N ASP A 400 -18.36 16.09 -3.70
CA ASP A 400 -18.82 14.81 -3.16
C ASP A 400 -17.67 14.03 -2.53
N LEU A 401 -16.49 13.99 -3.16
CA LEU A 401 -15.30 13.35 -2.59
C LEU A 401 -14.84 14.06 -1.31
N ILE A 402 -14.88 15.39 -1.28
CA ILE A 402 -14.55 16.18 -0.09
C ILE A 402 -15.55 15.91 1.04
N ALA A 403 -16.85 15.78 0.73
CA ALA A 403 -17.85 15.45 1.73
C ALA A 403 -17.60 14.07 2.35
N VAL A 404 -17.29 13.05 1.54
CA VAL A 404 -16.95 11.72 2.05
C VAL A 404 -15.69 11.76 2.92
N ALA A 405 -14.65 12.47 2.49
CA ALA A 405 -13.44 12.64 3.30
C ALA A 405 -13.71 13.39 4.62
N ALA A 406 -14.60 14.39 4.60
CA ALA A 406 -15.00 15.12 5.82
C ALA A 406 -15.73 14.20 6.81
N ASP A 407 -16.64 13.35 6.31
CA ASP A 407 -17.35 12.36 7.12
C ASP A 407 -16.38 11.36 7.75
N VAL A 408 -15.37 10.89 7.00
CA VAL A 408 -14.32 10.00 7.54
C VAL A 408 -13.47 10.71 8.59
N HIS A 409 -13.01 11.93 8.33
CA HIS A 409 -12.19 12.70 9.27
C HIS A 409 -12.88 12.96 10.61
N GLN A 410 -14.22 13.05 10.61
CA GLN A 410 -15.02 13.25 11.81
C GLN A 410 -15.56 11.95 12.43
N SER A 411 -15.34 10.81 11.77
CA SER A 411 -15.84 9.51 12.23
C SER A 411 -15.07 9.00 13.44
N SER A 412 -15.78 8.43 14.41
CA SER A 412 -15.16 7.71 15.54
C SER A 412 -14.96 6.21 15.25
N THR A 413 -15.40 5.72 14.10
CA THR A 413 -15.40 4.30 13.74
C THR A 413 -14.68 4.01 12.42
N THR A 414 -14.22 5.05 11.73
CA THR A 414 -13.53 4.93 10.44
C THR A 414 -12.24 5.70 10.54
N ASP A 415 -11.11 5.01 10.40
CA ASP A 415 -9.78 5.59 10.60
C ASP A 415 -9.24 6.26 9.33
N ARG A 416 -9.60 5.73 8.15
CA ARG A 416 -9.02 6.17 6.87
C ARG A 416 -10.01 6.13 5.70
N LEU A 417 -9.73 6.94 4.69
CA LEU A 417 -10.36 6.89 3.37
C LEU A 417 -9.35 6.34 2.36
N THR A 418 -9.74 5.33 1.58
CA THR A 418 -8.96 4.84 0.44
C THR A 418 -9.73 5.14 -0.85
N VAL A 419 -9.14 5.94 -1.73
CA VAL A 419 -9.72 6.29 -3.04
C VAL A 419 -9.05 5.45 -4.11
N PHE A 420 -9.80 4.58 -4.77
CA PHE A 420 -9.33 3.77 -5.89
C PHE A 420 -9.63 4.48 -7.21
N THR A 421 -8.64 4.59 -8.08
CA THR A 421 -8.77 5.18 -9.41
C THR A 421 -8.15 4.28 -10.48
N ASP A 422 -8.76 4.22 -11.66
CA ASP A 422 -8.28 3.44 -12.80
C ASP A 422 -7.31 4.20 -13.72
N ALA A 423 -7.25 5.53 -13.59
CA ALA A 423 -6.41 6.39 -14.41
C ALA A 423 -5.64 7.45 -13.61
N THR A 424 -4.41 7.73 -14.04
CA THR A 424 -3.49 8.69 -13.41
C THR A 424 -4.07 10.11 -13.33
N GLU A 425 -4.82 10.54 -14.35
CA GLU A 425 -5.47 11.86 -14.39
C GLU A 425 -6.58 12.00 -13.35
N VAL A 426 -7.32 10.92 -13.09
CA VAL A 426 -8.36 10.86 -12.06
C VAL A 426 -7.69 10.86 -10.68
N ALA A 427 -6.64 10.05 -10.50
CA ALA A 427 -5.82 10.02 -9.30
C ALA A 427 -5.24 11.41 -8.94
N ALA A 428 -4.70 12.11 -9.95
CA ALA A 428 -4.17 13.46 -9.81
C ALA A 428 -5.24 14.45 -9.34
N ARG A 429 -6.43 14.40 -9.96
CA ARG A 429 -7.56 15.27 -9.61
C ARG A 429 -8.11 14.96 -8.22
N ALA A 430 -8.20 13.70 -7.84
CA ALA A 430 -8.62 13.25 -6.50
C ALA A 430 -7.61 13.67 -5.42
N ARG A 431 -6.32 13.37 -5.62
CA ARG A 431 -5.26 13.78 -4.69
C ARG A 431 -5.24 15.30 -4.52
N HIS A 432 -5.29 16.06 -5.62
CA HIS A 432 -5.29 17.52 -5.56
C HIS A 432 -6.49 18.07 -4.77
N CYS A 433 -7.70 17.53 -4.96
CA CYS A 433 -8.86 18.04 -4.21
C CYS A 433 -8.84 17.63 -2.72
N LEU A 434 -8.19 16.52 -2.36
CA LEU A 434 -8.03 16.11 -0.97
C LEU A 434 -6.94 16.92 -0.25
N GLN A 435 -5.87 17.25 -0.97
CA GLN A 435 -4.79 18.11 -0.48
C GLN A 435 -5.23 19.58 -0.41
N GLN A 436 -6.01 20.06 -1.38
CA GLN A 436 -6.55 21.41 -1.43
C GLN A 436 -8.08 21.34 -1.66
N PRO A 437 -8.87 21.20 -0.58
CA PRO A 437 -10.32 20.99 -0.68
C PRO A 437 -11.13 22.25 -1.01
N PHE A 438 -10.50 23.21 -1.69
CA PHE A 438 -11.06 24.50 -2.08
C PHE A 438 -10.36 25.05 -3.34
N GLU A 439 -10.99 26.03 -3.97
CA GLU A 439 -10.37 26.84 -5.02
C GLU A 439 -9.91 28.18 -4.43
N ILE A 440 -8.72 28.62 -4.81
CA ILE A 440 -8.24 29.96 -4.47
C ILE A 440 -8.70 30.90 -5.56
N THR A 441 -9.52 31.90 -5.20
CA THR A 441 -9.98 32.95 -6.11
C THR A 441 -9.53 34.32 -5.62
N ALA A 442 -9.69 35.34 -6.47
CA ALA A 442 -9.46 36.72 -6.04
C ALA A 442 -10.38 37.16 -4.89
N ALA A 443 -11.56 36.52 -4.76
CA ALA A 443 -12.54 36.80 -3.71
C ALA A 443 -12.28 36.01 -2.41
N GLY A 444 -11.35 35.04 -2.41
CA GLY A 444 -10.98 34.28 -1.22
C GLY A 444 -10.98 32.77 -1.45
N THR A 445 -11.50 32.03 -0.47
CA THR A 445 -11.53 30.57 -0.47
C THR A 445 -12.89 30.09 -0.96
N ARG A 446 -12.96 29.60 -2.20
CA ARG A 446 -14.20 29.08 -2.82
C ARG A 446 -14.36 27.59 -2.54
N LEU A 447 -15.54 27.19 -2.11
CA LEU A 447 -15.88 25.79 -1.83
C LEU A 447 -16.39 25.08 -3.08
N TYR A 448 -16.08 23.80 -3.19
CA TYR A 448 -16.65 22.94 -4.21
C TYR A 448 -18.12 22.62 -3.91
N GLU A 449 -18.95 22.55 -4.95
CA GLU A 449 -20.35 22.15 -4.81
C GLU A 449 -20.49 20.62 -4.89
N ARG A 450 -21.40 20.06 -4.09
CA ARG A 450 -21.84 18.66 -4.12
C ARG A 450 -22.81 18.41 -5.27
N SER A 451 -22.98 17.17 -5.69
CA SER A 451 -23.98 16.81 -6.71
C SER A 451 -25.41 16.97 -6.18
N THR A 452 -25.60 16.73 -4.88
CA THR A 452 -26.90 16.79 -4.23
C THR A 452 -27.42 18.23 -4.13
N PRO A 453 -28.63 18.51 -4.63
CA PRO A 453 -29.23 19.82 -4.49
C PRO A 453 -29.62 20.10 -3.03
N LEU A 454 -29.68 21.39 -2.68
CA LEU A 454 -30.15 21.84 -1.39
C LEU A 454 -31.67 21.64 -1.29
N ARG A 455 -32.09 20.69 -0.47
CA ARG A 455 -33.49 20.26 -0.30
C ARG A 455 -33.94 20.26 1.16
N GLU A 456 -35.23 20.54 1.35
CA GLU A 456 -35.98 20.49 2.59
C GLU A 456 -37.36 19.89 2.28
N ASP A 457 -37.61 18.67 2.76
CA ASP A 457 -38.81 17.88 2.43
C ASP A 457 -39.05 17.80 0.90
N ILE A 458 -40.21 18.25 0.40
CA ILE A 458 -40.55 18.28 -1.02
C ILE A 458 -39.97 19.50 -1.77
N ALA A 459 -39.39 20.47 -1.06
CA ALA A 459 -38.90 21.72 -1.63
C ALA A 459 -37.41 21.63 -1.99
N THR A 460 -37.07 22.10 -3.20
CA THR A 460 -35.67 22.23 -3.65
C THR A 460 -35.33 23.71 -3.88
N ALA A 461 -34.22 24.18 -3.32
CA ALA A 461 -33.75 25.54 -3.57
C ALA A 461 -33.29 25.71 -5.03
N VAL A 462 -33.72 26.80 -5.66
CA VAL A 462 -33.43 27.13 -7.06
C VAL A 462 -32.89 28.54 -7.22
N ARG A 463 -32.17 28.72 -8.32
CA ARG A 463 -31.62 29.99 -8.78
C ARG A 463 -31.89 30.15 -10.27
N GLU A 464 -31.72 31.36 -10.78
CA GLU A 464 -31.68 31.62 -12.21
C GLU A 464 -30.50 30.87 -12.85
N ARG A 465 -30.73 30.18 -13.97
CA ARG A 465 -29.72 29.31 -14.61
C ARG A 465 -28.47 30.08 -15.03
N THR A 466 -28.63 31.29 -15.54
CA THR A 466 -27.55 32.15 -16.05
C THR A 466 -26.84 32.94 -14.96
N ALA A 467 -27.32 32.90 -13.71
CA ALA A 467 -26.69 33.63 -12.63
C ALA A 467 -25.34 33.01 -12.27
N ASN A 468 -24.33 33.87 -12.09
CA ASN A 468 -23.06 33.46 -11.50
C ASN A 468 -23.24 33.26 -9.99
N THR A 469 -22.86 32.09 -9.49
CA THR A 469 -23.01 31.71 -8.08
C THR A 469 -21.80 30.98 -7.57
N GLU A 470 -21.47 31.20 -6.30
CA GLU A 470 -20.40 30.50 -5.62
C GLU A 470 -20.61 30.46 -4.11
N TRP A 471 -20.02 29.44 -3.49
CA TRP A 471 -19.88 29.34 -2.05
C TRP A 471 -18.46 29.71 -1.66
N THR A 472 -18.30 30.54 -0.64
CA THR A 472 -17.01 30.93 -0.09
C THR A 472 -16.94 30.63 1.41
N LEU A 473 -15.75 30.43 1.93
CA LEU A 473 -15.48 30.20 3.35
C LEU A 473 -14.48 31.23 3.86
N THR A 474 -14.82 31.93 4.93
CA THR A 474 -13.97 32.98 5.51
C THR A 474 -13.02 32.42 6.57
N PRO A 475 -11.94 33.15 6.92
CA PRO A 475 -11.05 32.83 8.03
C PRO A 475 -11.74 32.69 9.40
N ASP A 476 -12.93 33.26 9.56
CA ASP A 476 -13.73 33.16 10.79
C ASP A 476 -14.70 31.96 10.78
N GLY A 477 -14.64 31.10 9.76
CA GLY A 477 -15.50 29.92 9.65
C GLY A 477 -16.91 30.23 9.19
N VAL A 478 -17.09 31.31 8.42
CA VAL A 478 -18.40 31.68 7.86
C VAL A 478 -18.49 31.23 6.42
N VAL A 479 -19.48 30.40 6.12
CA VAL A 479 -19.86 29.97 4.78
C VAL A 479 -20.83 30.99 4.19
N VAL A 480 -20.45 31.58 3.05
CA VAL A 480 -21.22 32.65 2.38
C VAL A 480 -21.60 32.21 0.97
N TYR A 481 -22.88 32.35 0.63
CA TYR A 481 -23.37 32.16 -0.74
C TYR A 481 -23.46 33.49 -1.47
N HIS A 482 -22.83 33.54 -2.64
CA HIS A 482 -22.86 34.69 -3.53
C HIS A 482 -23.78 34.44 -4.71
N HIS A 483 -24.64 35.41 -5.02
CA HIS A 483 -25.51 35.40 -6.19
C HIS A 483 -25.34 36.72 -6.96
N LYS A 484 -24.91 36.61 -8.22
CA LYS A 484 -24.55 37.78 -9.05
C LYS A 484 -23.53 38.70 -8.35
N GLY A 485 -22.60 38.11 -7.59
CA GLY A 485 -21.53 38.80 -6.87
C GLY A 485 -21.93 39.43 -5.53
N ASN A 486 -23.18 39.30 -5.09
CA ASN A 486 -23.63 39.80 -3.79
C ASN A 486 -23.73 38.65 -2.79
N ALA A 487 -23.27 38.87 -1.56
CA ALA A 487 -23.51 37.95 -0.44
C ALA A 487 -25.01 37.96 -0.11
N VAL A 488 -25.68 36.84 -0.40
CA VAL A 488 -27.13 36.69 -0.16
C VAL A 488 -27.40 35.94 1.15
N LEU A 489 -26.48 35.08 1.55
CA LEU A 489 -26.65 34.22 2.71
C LEU A 489 -25.29 33.98 3.38
N SER A 490 -25.30 33.92 4.70
CA SER A 490 -24.13 33.68 5.55
C SER A 490 -24.50 32.71 6.68
N ARG A 491 -23.66 31.72 6.94
CA ARG A 491 -23.84 30.77 8.04
C ARG A 491 -22.52 30.32 8.65
N SER A 492 -22.54 29.95 9.93
CA SER A 492 -21.42 29.20 10.52
C SER A 492 -21.18 27.88 9.78
N ARG A 493 -19.91 27.50 9.63
CA ARG A 493 -19.42 26.24 9.06
C ARG A 493 -20.14 25.01 9.60
N ASP A 494 -20.40 24.99 10.90
CA ASP A 494 -20.99 23.85 11.61
C ASP A 494 -22.53 23.90 11.65
N GLY A 495 -23.14 24.92 11.02
CA GLY A 495 -24.58 25.09 10.96
C GLY A 495 -25.25 24.16 9.95
N SER A 496 -26.39 23.57 10.30
CA SER A 496 -27.15 22.72 9.38
C SER A 496 -27.58 23.45 8.11
N PHE A 497 -27.22 22.94 6.93
CA PHE A 497 -27.63 23.52 5.65
C PHE A 497 -29.12 23.29 5.31
N SER A 498 -29.81 22.36 5.97
CA SER A 498 -31.21 22.04 5.62
C SER A 498 -32.15 23.24 5.82
N THR A 499 -31.92 24.08 6.82
CA THR A 499 -32.80 25.22 7.11
C THR A 499 -32.61 26.40 6.13
N LEU A 500 -31.63 26.32 5.22
CA LEU A 500 -31.31 27.38 4.27
C LEU A 500 -32.24 27.39 3.06
N VAL A 501 -33.00 26.31 2.82
CA VAL A 501 -33.87 26.19 1.65
C VAL A 501 -34.92 27.31 1.63
N SER A 502 -35.36 27.75 2.81
CA SER A 502 -36.30 28.86 2.98
C SER A 502 -35.78 30.23 2.53
N ASP A 503 -34.44 30.42 2.50
CA ASP A 503 -33.80 31.67 2.09
C ASP A 503 -33.66 31.80 0.57
N PHE A 504 -33.98 30.74 -0.18
CA PHE A 504 -33.94 30.71 -1.65
C PHE A 504 -35.34 30.71 -2.26
N PRO A 505 -35.47 31.09 -3.54
CA PRO A 505 -36.59 30.61 -4.34
C PRO A 505 -36.65 29.07 -4.29
N ARG A 506 -37.86 28.50 -4.17
CA ARG A 506 -38.09 27.07 -3.96
C ARG A 506 -38.93 26.49 -5.08
N ALA A 507 -38.50 25.36 -5.61
CA ALA A 507 -39.26 24.54 -6.54
C ALA A 507 -39.97 23.40 -5.81
N TYR A 508 -41.22 23.15 -6.19
CA TYR A 508 -42.03 22.01 -5.75
C TYR A 508 -42.76 21.39 -6.94
N GLN A 509 -42.92 20.08 -6.90
CA GLN A 509 -43.83 19.37 -7.79
C GLN A 509 -45.26 19.56 -7.26
N GLN A 510 -46.15 20.12 -8.08
CA GLN A 510 -47.58 20.19 -7.76
C GLN A 510 -48.38 19.74 -8.98
N ASP A 511 -49.13 18.65 -8.83
CA ASP A 511 -49.79 17.96 -9.94
C ASP A 511 -48.77 17.62 -11.06
N ASP A 512 -49.06 17.99 -12.30
CA ASP A 512 -48.17 17.77 -13.45
C ASP A 512 -47.22 18.97 -13.73
N GLU A 513 -47.21 20.01 -12.87
CA GLU A 513 -46.40 21.22 -13.06
C GLU A 513 -45.30 21.38 -11.99
N ILE A 514 -44.27 22.15 -12.33
CA ILE A 514 -43.24 22.58 -11.39
C ILE A 514 -43.49 24.04 -11.03
N LEU A 515 -43.75 24.30 -9.75
CA LEU A 515 -43.98 25.64 -9.23
C LEU A 515 -42.72 26.18 -8.57
N VAL A 516 -42.33 27.41 -8.89
CA VAL A 516 -41.24 28.14 -8.24
C VAL A 516 -41.82 29.33 -7.49
N ARG A 517 -41.63 29.36 -6.17
CA ARG A 517 -41.97 30.54 -5.34
C ARG A 517 -40.72 31.24 -4.86
N THR A 518 -40.75 32.56 -4.78
CA THR A 518 -39.66 33.35 -4.19
C THR A 518 -39.50 33.07 -2.70
N ALA A 519 -38.33 33.40 -2.13
CA ALA A 519 -38.08 33.27 -0.69
C ALA A 519 -39.13 34.03 0.16
N ALA A 520 -39.53 35.22 -0.30
CA ALA A 520 -40.58 36.04 0.32
C ALA A 520 -42.01 35.49 0.16
N GLY A 521 -42.24 34.52 -0.73
CA GLY A 521 -43.54 33.90 -0.98
C GLY A 521 -44.49 34.69 -1.90
N ASP A 522 -44.11 35.90 -2.31
CA ASP A 522 -45.01 36.84 -2.99
C ASP A 522 -45.20 36.56 -4.50
N ASN A 523 -44.24 35.89 -5.14
CA ASN A 523 -44.26 35.63 -6.59
C ASN A 523 -44.17 34.12 -6.87
N GLN A 524 -45.07 33.63 -7.74
CA GLN A 524 -45.14 32.25 -8.18
C GLN A 524 -44.99 32.17 -9.71
N LEU A 525 -44.01 31.41 -10.17
CA LEU A 525 -43.84 31.01 -11.56
C LEU A 525 -44.26 29.54 -11.69
N SER A 526 -44.99 29.19 -12.76
CA SER A 526 -45.31 27.79 -13.08
C SER A 526 -44.62 27.38 -14.38
N TYR A 527 -44.13 26.14 -14.39
CA TYR A 527 -43.52 25.50 -15.55
C TYR A 527 -44.27 24.21 -15.84
N ALA A 528 -44.89 24.16 -17.02
CA ALA A 528 -45.67 23.00 -17.47
C ALA A 528 -44.80 21.76 -17.80
N THR A 529 -43.49 21.93 -17.98
CA THR A 529 -42.57 20.82 -18.26
C THR A 529 -41.26 20.96 -17.49
N ARG A 530 -40.61 19.82 -17.25
CA ARG A 530 -39.28 19.75 -16.65
C ARG A 530 -38.24 20.51 -17.48
N ASP A 531 -38.32 20.43 -18.81
CA ASP A 531 -37.39 21.13 -19.69
C ASP A 531 -37.56 22.65 -19.61
N ALA A 532 -38.80 23.15 -19.60
CA ALA A 532 -39.06 24.59 -19.44
C ALA A 532 -38.53 25.12 -18.09
N PHE A 533 -38.65 24.31 -17.04
CA PHE A 533 -38.06 24.63 -15.74
C PHE A 533 -36.53 24.69 -15.81
N PHE A 534 -35.87 23.67 -16.37
CA PHE A 534 -34.40 23.67 -16.45
C PHE A 534 -33.82 24.64 -17.49
N GLU A 535 -34.61 25.17 -18.42
CA GLU A 535 -34.21 26.29 -19.28
C GLU A 535 -34.08 27.61 -18.49
N ALA A 536 -34.95 27.84 -17.50
CA ALA A 536 -34.96 29.07 -16.70
C ALA A 536 -34.17 28.96 -15.38
N CYS A 537 -34.21 27.79 -14.74
CA CYS A 537 -33.75 27.59 -13.38
C CYS A 537 -32.65 26.51 -13.29
N ALA A 538 -31.81 26.65 -12.28
CA ALA A 538 -30.88 25.62 -11.83
C ALA A 538 -31.06 25.38 -10.33
N PHE A 539 -30.77 24.15 -9.87
CA PHE A 539 -30.75 23.89 -8.44
C PHE A 539 -29.56 24.57 -7.77
N VAL A 540 -29.78 25.10 -6.56
CA VAL A 540 -28.69 25.49 -5.66
C VAL A 540 -28.11 24.20 -5.08
N ARG A 541 -26.80 24.01 -5.22
CA ARG A 541 -26.10 22.83 -4.72
C ARG A 541 -25.49 23.11 -3.36
N ARG A 542 -25.39 22.09 -2.52
CA ARG A 542 -24.75 22.19 -1.20
C ARG A 542 -23.24 22.40 -1.37
N PRO A 543 -22.59 23.27 -0.58
CA PRO A 543 -21.13 23.31 -0.55
C PRO A 543 -20.58 22.06 0.15
N ALA A 544 -19.39 21.63 -0.26
CA ALA A 544 -18.57 20.70 0.49
C ALA A 544 -17.69 21.51 1.44
N VAL A 545 -17.91 21.34 2.73
CA VAL A 545 -17.22 22.08 3.78
C VAL A 545 -16.14 21.18 4.36
N PRO A 546 -14.85 21.45 4.11
CA PRO A 546 -13.77 20.61 4.62
C PRO A 546 -13.63 20.75 6.14
N THR A 547 -13.19 19.66 6.76
CA THR A 547 -12.98 19.57 8.22
C THR A 547 -11.50 19.48 8.57
N TRP A 548 -10.62 19.54 7.57
CA TRP A 548 -9.16 19.56 7.67
C TRP A 548 -8.63 20.72 6.81
N LEU A 549 -7.36 21.08 6.99
CA LEU A 549 -6.68 22.09 6.16
C LEU A 549 -5.63 21.48 5.23
N ALA A 550 -4.43 21.18 5.75
CA ALA A 550 -3.33 20.65 4.95
C ALA A 550 -3.10 19.15 5.21
N ALA A 551 -3.49 18.66 6.39
CA ALA A 551 -3.39 17.26 6.81
C ALA A 551 -4.35 16.27 6.10
N GLY A 552 -4.96 16.63 4.97
CA GLY A 552 -5.94 15.77 4.27
C GLY A 552 -5.38 14.41 3.87
N LEU A 553 -4.09 14.34 3.56
CA LEU A 553 -3.42 13.10 3.14
C LEU A 553 -2.97 12.23 4.33
N GLU A 554 -3.11 12.69 5.58
CA GLU A 554 -2.80 11.88 6.77
C GLU A 554 -3.76 10.70 6.92
N PHE A 555 -5.05 10.93 6.67
CA PHE A 555 -6.11 9.93 6.79
C PHE A 555 -6.65 9.46 5.43
N VAL A 556 -6.20 10.04 4.31
CA VAL A 556 -6.64 9.65 2.96
C VAL A 556 -5.49 9.12 2.12
N THR A 557 -5.71 7.99 1.46
CA THR A 557 -4.79 7.41 0.48
C THR A 557 -5.46 7.33 -0.89
N VAL A 558 -4.77 7.78 -1.94
CA VAL A 558 -5.23 7.62 -3.33
C VAL A 558 -4.42 6.52 -4.00
N LEU A 559 -5.07 5.44 -4.43
CA LEU A 559 -4.47 4.32 -5.13
C LEU A 559 -4.87 4.37 -6.62
N THR A 560 -3.88 4.30 -7.51
CA THR A 560 -4.09 4.24 -8.96
C THR A 560 -3.72 2.87 -9.50
N GLN A 561 -4.46 2.39 -10.49
CA GLN A 561 -4.11 1.18 -11.23
C GLN A 561 -2.96 1.46 -12.19
N GLU A 562 -1.85 0.76 -11.99
CA GLU A 562 -0.70 0.72 -12.91
C GLU A 562 -0.54 -0.72 -13.41
N ALA A 563 -0.92 -0.96 -14.68
CA ALA A 563 -1.01 -2.29 -15.25
C ALA A 563 -1.90 -3.23 -14.40
N SER A 564 -1.31 -4.26 -13.77
CA SER A 564 -2.03 -5.23 -12.94
C SER A 564 -1.91 -4.95 -11.44
N ALA A 565 -1.33 -3.83 -11.03
CA ALA A 565 -1.11 -3.51 -9.62
C ALA A 565 -1.76 -2.18 -9.23
N LEU A 566 -2.26 -2.10 -8.01
CA LEU A 566 -2.66 -0.83 -7.39
C LEU A 566 -1.49 -0.26 -6.59
N ARG A 567 -1.22 1.03 -6.76
CA ARG A 567 -0.12 1.74 -6.10
C ARG A 567 -0.57 3.10 -5.61
N GLU A 568 0.03 3.58 -4.52
CA GLU A 568 -0.18 4.94 -4.07
C GLU A 568 0.20 5.93 -5.17
N TYR A 569 -0.76 6.76 -5.56
CA TYR A 569 -0.51 7.87 -6.47
C TYR A 569 0.22 8.98 -5.69
N GLN A 570 1.49 9.18 -6.02
CA GLN A 570 2.31 10.26 -5.50
C GLN A 570 2.56 11.28 -6.61
N GLN A 571 2.41 12.56 -6.26
CA GLN A 571 2.75 13.66 -7.13
C GLN A 571 3.99 14.34 -6.55
N GLN A 572 5.08 14.37 -7.32
CA GLN A 572 6.26 15.13 -6.92
C GLN A 572 5.94 16.62 -7.01
N ALA A 573 6.15 17.34 -5.91
CA ALA A 573 5.99 18.77 -5.91
C ALA A 573 7.03 19.43 -6.83
N SER A 574 6.66 20.50 -7.51
CA SER A 574 7.56 21.19 -8.45
C SER A 574 8.80 21.79 -7.75
N TRP A 575 8.67 22.12 -6.46
CA TRP A 575 9.77 22.61 -5.62
C TRP A 575 10.65 21.49 -5.07
N ASP A 576 10.21 20.23 -5.11
CA ASP A 576 10.92 19.08 -4.53
C ASP A 576 12.02 18.57 -5.47
N CYS A 577 12.99 19.44 -5.71
CA CYS A 577 14.18 19.16 -6.49
C CYS A 577 15.39 19.16 -5.54
N PRO A 578 16.03 18.01 -5.28
CA PRO A 578 17.15 17.84 -4.33
C PRO A 578 18.31 18.83 -4.52
N GLN A 579 18.48 19.35 -5.74
CA GLN A 579 19.59 20.22 -6.11
C GLN A 579 19.28 21.72 -5.96
N LEU A 580 18.08 22.10 -5.53
CA LEU A 580 17.70 23.51 -5.35
C LEU A 580 18.09 24.00 -3.94
N PRO A 581 19.04 24.96 -3.81
CA PRO A 581 19.39 25.54 -2.51
C PRO A 581 18.22 26.25 -1.82
N THR A 582 17.18 26.58 -2.58
CA THR A 582 15.96 27.25 -2.11
C THR A 582 14.78 26.29 -1.98
N ARG A 583 15.00 24.96 -1.99
CA ARG A 583 13.93 23.95 -1.89
C ARG A 583 13.01 24.22 -0.70
N ASP A 584 13.58 24.33 0.49
CA ASP A 584 12.82 24.49 1.73
C ASP A 584 12.10 25.84 1.79
N GLN A 585 12.74 26.87 1.25
CA GLN A 585 12.14 28.18 1.06
C GLN A 585 10.92 28.09 0.11
N ALA A 586 11.06 27.43 -1.04
CA ALA A 586 9.98 27.25 -2.00
C ALA A 586 8.82 26.40 -1.44
N ALA A 587 9.12 25.35 -0.68
CA ALA A 587 8.13 24.52 0.02
C ALA A 587 7.30 25.36 1.00
N ALA A 588 7.96 26.18 1.83
CA ALA A 588 7.28 27.08 2.75
C ALA A 588 6.41 28.11 2.02
N ALA A 589 6.92 28.74 0.95
CA ALA A 589 6.14 29.69 0.15
C ALA A 589 4.88 29.08 -0.45
N ASP A 590 4.98 27.87 -1.01
CA ASP A 590 3.87 27.14 -1.61
C ASP A 590 2.80 26.82 -0.55
N PHE A 591 3.22 26.26 0.60
CA PHE A 591 2.33 25.99 1.72
C PHE A 591 1.58 27.24 2.19
N PHE A 592 2.28 28.37 2.43
CA PHE A 592 1.62 29.59 2.88
C PHE A 592 0.68 30.18 1.82
N ALA A 593 1.07 30.14 0.55
CA ALA A 593 0.20 30.61 -0.53
C ALA A 593 -1.10 29.79 -0.59
N ILE A 594 -1.00 28.48 -0.37
CA ILE A 594 -2.13 27.57 -0.44
C ILE A 594 -3.02 27.67 0.80
N TYR A 595 -2.48 27.68 2.02
CA TYR A 595 -3.28 27.45 3.23
C TYR A 595 -3.54 28.68 4.12
N THR A 596 -2.91 29.83 3.83
CA THR A 596 -3.07 31.05 4.64
C THR A 596 -3.46 32.25 3.79
N VAL A 597 -4.02 33.27 4.44
CA VAL A 597 -4.34 34.57 3.84
C VAL A 597 -3.75 35.70 4.68
N SER A 598 -3.58 36.87 4.06
CA SER A 598 -3.12 38.06 4.75
C SER A 598 -4.26 38.66 5.57
N ASP A 599 -3.98 38.94 6.84
CA ASP A 599 -4.90 39.57 7.79
C ASP A 599 -4.07 40.38 8.79
N SER A 600 -4.08 41.71 8.67
CA SER A 600 -3.27 42.60 9.50
C SER A 600 -3.62 42.60 10.98
N GLU A 601 -4.78 42.06 11.35
CA GLU A 601 -5.26 42.05 12.73
C GLU A 601 -4.99 40.72 13.45
N LYS A 602 -4.48 39.71 12.73
CA LYS A 602 -4.22 38.37 13.26
C LYS A 602 -2.77 37.92 13.08
N SER A 603 -2.37 36.96 13.90
CA SER A 603 -1.08 36.27 13.83
C SER A 603 -1.29 34.75 13.90
N LEU A 604 -0.39 33.98 13.30
CA LEU A 604 -0.36 32.51 13.40
C LEU A 604 0.79 32.03 14.28
N ALA A 605 0.50 31.18 15.27
CA ALA A 605 1.54 30.57 16.09
C ALA A 605 2.43 29.62 15.25
N VAL A 606 3.75 29.72 15.37
CA VAL A 606 4.71 28.90 14.61
C VAL A 606 4.53 27.41 14.88
N SER A 607 4.26 27.03 16.13
CA SER A 607 4.01 25.64 16.52
C SER A 607 2.75 25.05 15.87
N ALA A 608 1.68 25.84 15.75
CA ALA A 608 0.45 25.43 15.08
C ALA A 608 0.66 25.25 13.56
N VAL A 609 1.55 26.06 12.97
CA VAL A 609 1.92 25.92 11.56
C VAL A 609 2.84 24.72 11.35
N GLU A 610 3.75 24.43 12.27
CA GLU A 610 4.73 23.34 12.13
C GLU A 610 4.06 21.98 11.95
N ALA A 611 3.06 21.64 12.77
CA ALA A 611 2.37 20.36 12.67
C ALA A 611 1.67 20.17 11.31
N GLU A 612 0.91 21.16 10.84
CA GLU A 612 0.23 21.13 9.53
C GLU A 612 1.22 21.10 8.37
N PHE A 613 2.32 21.84 8.49
CA PHE A 613 3.35 21.87 7.46
C PHE A 613 4.10 20.55 7.36
N VAL A 614 4.46 19.93 8.49
CA VAL A 614 5.12 18.61 8.51
C VAL A 614 4.18 17.54 7.94
N ALA A 615 2.90 17.55 8.34
CA ALA A 615 1.88 16.64 7.81
C ALA A 615 1.71 16.80 6.29
N TRP A 616 1.65 18.04 5.79
CA TRP A 616 1.63 18.30 4.36
C TRP A 616 2.90 17.80 3.65
N LEU A 617 4.06 18.15 4.19
CA LEU A 617 5.38 17.93 3.58
C LEU A 617 5.70 16.45 3.38
N ARG A 618 5.41 15.59 4.36
CA ARG A 618 5.69 14.14 4.26
C ARG A 618 4.92 13.46 3.13
N HIS A 619 3.86 14.09 2.64
CA HIS A 619 3.12 13.64 1.47
C HIS A 619 3.52 14.38 0.18
N GLN A 620 4.39 15.38 0.25
CA GLN A 620 4.95 16.08 -0.91
C GLN A 620 6.36 15.63 -1.28
N SER A 621 7.13 15.10 -0.32
CA SER A 621 8.53 14.76 -0.51
C SER A 621 8.98 13.55 0.32
N GLU A 622 9.96 12.82 -0.22
CA GLU A 622 10.72 11.77 0.48
C GLU A 622 12.05 12.31 1.11
N GLU A 623 12.31 13.62 1.03
CA GLU A 623 13.39 14.30 1.76
C GLU A 623 12.85 15.10 2.95
N PRO A 624 13.52 15.07 4.11
CA PRO A 624 13.21 16.00 5.17
C PRO A 624 13.57 17.43 4.75
N ILE A 625 13.07 18.40 5.50
CA ILE A 625 13.57 19.79 5.38
C ILE A 625 14.90 19.92 6.10
N SER A 626 15.82 20.66 5.50
CA SER A 626 17.11 20.96 6.10
C SER A 626 16.97 22.03 7.19
N GLY A 627 17.61 21.81 8.33
CA GLY A 627 17.63 22.78 9.43
C GLY A 627 16.31 22.92 10.20
N SER A 628 16.19 24.00 10.99
CA SER A 628 15.00 24.27 11.79
C SER A 628 13.88 24.83 10.91
N PHE A 629 12.66 24.29 11.01
CA PHE A 629 11.47 24.85 10.37
C PHE A 629 11.34 26.36 10.65
N ALA A 630 11.56 26.79 11.89
CA ALA A 630 11.55 28.19 12.28
C ALA A 630 12.58 29.05 11.52
N HIS A 631 13.74 28.50 11.14
CA HIS A 631 14.72 29.19 10.32
C HIS A 631 14.22 29.39 8.88
N ASN A 632 13.56 28.39 8.29
CA ASN A 632 12.98 28.47 6.95
C ASN A 632 11.76 29.40 6.91
N LEU A 633 11.04 29.55 8.03
CA LEU A 633 10.02 30.58 8.19
C LEU A 633 10.61 31.99 8.23
N LYS A 634 11.71 32.20 8.98
CA LYS A 634 12.42 33.48 9.07
C LYS A 634 12.89 33.99 7.71
N SER A 635 13.35 33.10 6.84
CA SER A 635 13.83 33.47 5.51
C SER A 635 12.71 33.90 4.56
N GLN A 636 11.49 33.34 4.73
CA GLN A 636 10.31 33.74 3.96
C GLN A 636 9.69 35.05 4.42
N PHE A 637 9.74 35.34 5.73
CA PHE A 637 9.18 36.57 6.31
C PHE A 637 10.26 37.36 7.06
N PRO A 638 11.28 37.89 6.35
CA PRO A 638 12.39 38.59 7.00
C PRO A 638 11.88 39.83 7.76
N GLY A 639 12.21 39.89 9.06
CA GLY A 639 11.80 40.98 9.96
C GLY A 639 10.51 40.75 10.76
N SER A 640 9.82 39.62 10.55
CA SER A 640 8.59 39.27 11.30
C SER A 640 8.84 38.51 12.60
N LEU A 641 9.96 37.79 12.68
CA LEU A 641 10.36 37.00 13.85
C LEU A 641 11.55 37.70 14.51
N SER A 642 11.30 38.52 15.54
CA SER A 642 12.38 39.14 16.33
C SER A 642 13.21 38.07 17.06
N ASP A 643 14.50 38.31 17.29
CA ASP A 643 15.45 37.39 17.96
C ASP A 643 15.10 37.04 19.43
N LEU A 644 13.92 37.44 19.90
CA LEU A 644 13.40 37.21 21.25
C LEU A 644 11.97 36.66 21.14
N HIS A 645 11.80 35.35 21.39
CA HIS A 645 10.57 34.71 21.89
C HIS A 645 9.18 35.00 21.26
N VAL A 646 9.09 35.56 20.05
CA VAL A 646 7.79 35.69 19.37
C VAL A 646 7.57 34.47 18.48
N ASP A 647 6.88 33.47 19.01
CA ASP A 647 6.44 32.25 18.33
C ASP A 647 5.26 32.50 17.38
N GLU A 648 5.20 33.65 16.70
CA GLU A 648 4.07 34.08 15.88
C GLU A 648 4.47 34.69 14.53
N LEU A 649 3.65 34.46 13.50
CA LEU A 649 3.72 35.02 12.16
C LEU A 649 2.66 36.13 12.02
N PRO A 650 3.01 37.41 12.23
CA PRO A 650 2.06 38.52 12.19
C PRO A 650 1.52 38.78 10.78
N GLY A 651 0.29 39.26 10.70
CA GLY A 651 -0.32 39.67 9.43
C GLY A 651 -0.88 38.50 8.62
N ARG A 652 -1.04 37.31 9.23
CA ARG A 652 -1.57 36.12 8.57
C ARG A 652 -2.55 35.38 9.46
N THR A 653 -3.47 34.69 8.80
CA THR A 653 -4.41 33.74 9.41
C THR A 653 -4.62 32.55 8.47
N TRP A 654 -5.09 31.43 9.02
CA TRP A 654 -5.55 30.29 8.23
C TRP A 654 -6.70 30.70 7.32
N ARG A 655 -6.84 30.04 6.17
CA ARG A 655 -7.96 30.28 5.24
C ARG A 655 -9.33 30.06 5.87
N TYR A 656 -9.41 29.16 6.84
CA TYR A 656 -10.58 28.83 7.63
C TYR A 656 -10.17 28.07 8.89
N PRO A 657 -11.00 28.07 9.95
CA PRO A 657 -10.79 27.19 11.08
C PRO A 657 -10.98 25.74 10.63
N PHE A 658 -10.14 24.82 11.10
CA PHE A 658 -10.18 23.40 10.73
C PHE A 658 -10.25 22.49 11.96
N GLU A 659 -9.61 22.87 13.07
CA GLU A 659 -9.80 22.18 14.35
C GLU A 659 -11.27 22.25 14.79
N THR A 660 -11.80 21.15 15.29
CA THR A 660 -13.09 21.17 15.99
C THR A 660 -12.94 22.03 17.23
N SER A 661 -13.85 22.98 17.41
CA SER A 661 -13.95 23.73 18.66
C SER A 661 -14.28 22.73 19.77
N GLY A 662 -13.25 22.20 20.43
CA GLY A 662 -13.40 21.31 21.57
C GLY A 662 -14.11 22.06 22.69
N GLY A 663 -15.37 21.70 22.92
CA GLY A 663 -16.06 21.86 24.19
C GLY A 663 -15.91 20.62 25.03
#